data_AF-A0A4U8Q4F7-F1
#
_entry.id   AF-A0A4U8Q4F7-F1
#
_cell.length_a   1.000
_cell.length_b   1.000
_cell.length_c   1.000
_cell.angle_alpha   90.00
_cell.angle_beta   90.00
_cell.angle_gamma   90.00
#
_symmetry.space_group_name_H-M   'P 1'
#
loop_
_entity.id
_entity.type
_entity.pdbx_description
1 polymer ?
#
loop_
_entity_poly.entity_id
_entity_poly.type
_entity_poly.pdbx_seq_one_letter_code
_entity_poly.pdbx_strand_id
1 'polypeptide(L)'
;MKRKIKISGKKVVSSCLVFAMMCQLVGSNNMIIANAENETDAETKTYIVMADSSKEYNDVTSRAAYSISEEDPELADNNIAVMELTPEEAEAMQQNNDGLIVEEDIIISANSLEEEIITEATEEETILTESEEESQVVTKETEITEESEITEKSTVSTETIENTENLMLEDTEETETEDLDKAKRLEYKLKLREARNNAGETEVEADWNLQAINADEVNTKARSIQKVKVALLDSGVDYVDGIDLADSINFVEEEDYVVSMYQDLTGHGTGIASIICANGEGGIKGVNPNVDLYSVKVLDGENKAPLSRIIKGIYWCIDNNINIINMSFGTSTHSNAMKKAVEDAYDAGILMVGASGNNADKVEYPAAFKEVMAVAATNPEAEISSFSNTGKELDIAAPGEKIQTASFFGGAVVTHGTSIAVPHVVGIASLLWEKDLSKSHEFIRQLIDATSKNISNSDECGLIDADYAMSMYETFAENFKDSGRKNEDFIPVNTESLDRFEEINDDEAYVEGRWRGDGHTKLVDLGTDSLEMSAKTIEIIKAGAIYTDSDAGNIKGYGKYPEYHGGVKWDKVPGKEVVPVNFVSCYLFLTRIALRGGDTSVFKRVPIGMDARIFNKIKSKITTTKFGDLPWSQILAQYGNTKTNRKYFLYGVAIHLVSDSFAHRIWYKENGVVGKYMKHPDADNPIKCKNRFKVAKEAVRSVLISAEEPSVSGDYFDIAWGLDEFNNTFARENLYQCIIDIAGSDTQLVEDMCNVKKIKNASHTQK
;
A
#
# COMPACT_ATOMS: atom_id res chain seq x y z
N MET A 1 -8.06 25.58 -67.53
CA MET A 1 -8.38 24.36 -68.32
C MET A 1 -8.12 23.16 -67.42
N LYS A 2 -8.98 22.17 -67.16
CA LYS A 2 -10.30 21.76 -67.64
C LYS A 2 -11.19 21.46 -66.42
N ARG A 3 -12.45 21.89 -66.49
CA ARG A 3 -13.56 21.45 -65.64
C ARG A 3 -13.94 20.00 -65.96
N LYS A 4 -14.47 19.27 -64.97
CA LYS A 4 -15.73 18.52 -65.13
C LYS A 4 -16.36 18.18 -63.77
N ILE A 5 -17.63 18.53 -63.68
CA ILE A 5 -18.61 18.20 -62.63
C ILE A 5 -19.60 17.18 -63.23
N LYS A 6 -20.12 16.24 -62.42
CA LYS A 6 -21.47 15.65 -62.48
C LYS A 6 -21.67 14.79 -61.21
N ILE A 7 -22.42 15.24 -60.20
CA ILE A 7 -23.89 15.22 -60.00
C ILE A 7 -24.50 13.81 -60.07
N SER A 8 -25.02 13.34 -58.93
CA SER A 8 -26.38 12.78 -58.80
C SER A 8 -26.71 12.58 -57.32
N GLY A 9 -27.78 13.22 -56.85
CA GLY A 9 -28.36 13.01 -55.52
C GLY A 9 -29.78 12.44 -55.60
N LYS A 10 -30.25 11.88 -54.48
CA LYS A 10 -31.62 11.94 -53.92
C LYS A 10 -31.60 11.15 -52.59
N LYS A 11 -31.77 11.84 -51.45
CA LYS A 11 -32.98 11.92 -50.58
C LYS A 11 -33.34 10.56 -49.95
N VAL A 12 -33.42 10.39 -48.63
CA VAL A 12 -34.47 10.85 -47.68
C VAL A 12 -33.89 10.78 -46.24
N VAL A 13 -33.64 11.89 -45.51
CA VAL A 13 -34.45 12.54 -44.44
C VAL A 13 -35.12 11.62 -43.40
N SER A 14 -34.66 11.66 -42.14
CA SER A 14 -35.49 11.77 -40.92
C SER A 14 -34.54 11.89 -39.70
N SER A 15 -34.41 13.07 -39.07
CA SER A 15 -35.04 13.46 -37.77
C SER A 15 -34.16 13.00 -36.58
N CYS A 16 -33.68 13.80 -35.61
CA CYS A 16 -33.96 15.16 -35.10
C CYS A 16 -32.72 15.65 -34.31
N LEU A 17 -32.24 16.89 -34.52
CA LEU A 17 -32.30 18.06 -33.59
C LEU A 17 -31.67 17.79 -32.19
N VAL A 18 -30.46 18.27 -31.84
CA VAL A 18 -29.95 19.66 -31.69
C VAL A 18 -30.78 20.50 -30.71
N PHE A 19 -30.27 20.79 -29.50
CA PHE A 19 -29.80 22.13 -29.10
C PHE A 19 -29.24 22.17 -27.66
N ALA A 20 -28.15 22.92 -27.52
CA ALA A 20 -27.50 23.30 -26.27
C ALA A 20 -28.01 24.67 -25.77
N MET A 21 -27.92 24.88 -24.46
CA MET A 21 -28.01 26.14 -23.70
C MET A 21 -29.34 26.91 -23.69
N MET A 22 -30.01 26.88 -22.52
CA MET A 22 -30.37 28.09 -21.76
C MET A 22 -30.93 27.73 -20.37
N CYS A 23 -30.82 28.70 -19.44
CA CYS A 23 -31.51 28.87 -18.15
C CYS A 23 -30.71 28.55 -16.86
N GLN A 24 -30.15 29.61 -16.28
CA GLN A 24 -30.20 29.85 -14.83
C GLN A 24 -31.57 30.45 -14.46
N LEU A 25 -32.04 30.13 -13.24
CA LEU A 25 -33.06 30.82 -12.42
C LEU A 25 -34.54 30.73 -12.82
N VAL A 26 -35.23 29.71 -12.29
CA VAL A 26 -36.57 29.75 -11.65
C VAL A 26 -36.53 28.57 -10.65
N GLY A 27 -36.61 28.72 -9.34
CA GLY A 27 -37.70 29.31 -8.58
C GLY A 27 -38.48 28.17 -7.92
N SER A 28 -38.37 28.09 -6.59
CA SER A 28 -39.16 27.24 -5.70
C SER A 28 -40.65 27.29 -6.03
N ASN A 29 -41.35 26.14 -6.00
CA ASN A 29 -42.66 26.02 -5.34
C ASN A 29 -43.19 24.58 -5.36
N ASN A 30 -43.62 24.16 -4.16
CA ASN A 30 -44.42 22.99 -3.81
C ASN A 30 -45.60 22.72 -4.75
N MET A 31 -45.95 21.44 -4.89
CA MET A 31 -47.34 21.03 -5.14
C MET A 31 -47.74 19.90 -4.19
N ILE A 32 -48.18 20.34 -3.01
CA ILE A 32 -49.27 19.85 -2.16
C ILE A 32 -49.87 18.49 -2.59
N ILE A 33 -49.59 17.45 -1.80
CA ILE A 33 -50.56 16.40 -1.48
C ILE A 33 -51.14 16.80 -0.12
N ALA A 34 -52.45 17.00 -0.04
CA ALA A 34 -53.13 17.37 1.19
C ALA A 34 -53.88 16.16 1.76
N ASN A 35 -53.72 16.01 3.08
CA ASN A 35 -54.38 15.14 4.05
C ASN A 35 -53.84 13.69 4.12
N ALA A 36 -53.30 13.19 5.24
CA ALA A 36 -53.48 13.58 6.65
C ALA A 36 -52.14 13.64 7.42
N GLU A 37 -52.01 14.64 8.29
CA GLU A 37 -50.99 14.72 9.34
C GLU A 37 -51.17 13.58 10.34
N ASN A 38 -50.18 12.68 10.42
CA ASN A 38 -49.67 12.09 11.66
C ASN A 38 -48.36 11.33 11.36
N GLU A 39 -47.41 11.48 12.28
CA GLU A 39 -46.21 10.63 12.51
C GLU A 39 -44.94 10.94 11.71
N THR A 40 -43.98 11.57 12.43
CA THR A 40 -42.52 11.44 12.35
C THR A 40 -41.88 11.02 11.02
N ASP A 41 -41.21 11.95 10.32
CA ASP A 41 -40.20 11.60 9.30
C ASP A 41 -39.03 10.89 10.00
N ALA A 42 -39.13 9.57 10.15
CA ALA A 42 -38.05 8.71 10.58
C ALA A 42 -37.12 8.46 9.38
N GLU A 43 -35.81 8.64 9.58
CA GLU A 43 -34.79 8.34 8.59
C GLU A 43 -34.82 6.83 8.27
N THR A 44 -35.04 6.47 7.00
CA THR A 44 -35.04 5.08 6.52
C THR A 44 -33.61 4.54 6.50
N LYS A 45 -33.44 3.27 6.88
CA LYS A 45 -32.15 2.55 6.88
C LYS A 45 -32.25 1.25 6.07
N THR A 46 -31.10 0.67 5.73
CA THR A 46 -31.02 -0.63 5.08
C THR A 46 -31.09 -1.76 6.11
N TYR A 47 -31.96 -2.74 5.86
CA TYR A 47 -32.17 -3.93 6.69
C TYR A 47 -32.04 -5.21 5.86
N ILE A 48 -31.48 -6.24 6.48
CA ILE A 48 -31.49 -7.62 6.00
C ILE A 48 -32.72 -8.31 6.56
N VAL A 49 -33.52 -8.91 5.68
CA VAL A 49 -34.68 -9.73 6.03
C VAL A 49 -34.44 -11.15 5.54
N MET A 50 -34.18 -12.05 6.47
CA MET A 50 -33.96 -13.48 6.21
C MET A 50 -35.17 -14.28 6.70
N ALA A 51 -35.68 -15.17 5.85
CA ALA A 51 -36.85 -15.99 6.14
C ALA A 51 -36.51 -17.47 6.22
N ASP A 52 -37.12 -18.18 7.17
CA ASP A 52 -36.91 -19.62 7.37
C ASP A 52 -37.41 -20.48 6.19
N SER A 53 -38.33 -19.95 5.37
CA SER A 53 -38.84 -20.65 4.19
C SER A 53 -39.12 -19.73 3.01
N SER A 54 -39.02 -20.29 1.81
CA SER A 54 -39.40 -19.57 0.58
C SER A 54 -40.86 -19.12 0.57
N LYS A 55 -41.73 -19.74 1.37
CA LYS A 55 -43.11 -19.30 1.51
C LYS A 55 -43.20 -17.99 2.29
N GLU A 56 -42.50 -17.91 3.43
CA GLU A 56 -42.43 -16.67 4.23
C GLU A 56 -41.72 -15.56 3.45
N TYR A 57 -40.60 -15.89 2.79
CA TYR A 57 -39.89 -14.97 1.91
C TYR A 57 -40.81 -14.34 0.85
N ASN A 58 -41.57 -15.17 0.14
CA ASN A 58 -42.50 -14.70 -0.88
C ASN A 58 -43.67 -13.89 -0.29
N ASP A 59 -44.16 -14.20 0.92
CA ASP A 59 -45.22 -13.40 1.57
C ASP A 59 -44.69 -12.01 1.94
N VAL A 60 -43.48 -11.91 2.46
CA VAL A 60 -42.87 -10.64 2.87
C VAL A 60 -42.53 -9.77 1.66
N THR A 61 -41.79 -10.33 0.69
CA THR A 61 -41.36 -9.60 -0.52
C THR A 61 -42.54 -9.15 -1.38
N SER A 62 -43.61 -9.95 -1.47
CA SER A 62 -44.82 -9.54 -2.21
C SER A 62 -45.60 -8.41 -1.54
N ARG A 63 -45.52 -8.27 -0.22
CA ARG A 63 -46.20 -7.22 0.56
C ARG A 63 -45.37 -5.94 0.65
N ALA A 64 -44.05 -6.05 0.53
CA ALA A 64 -43.09 -4.96 0.69
C ALA A 64 -42.27 -4.69 -0.59
N ALA A 65 -42.80 -5.03 -1.77
CA ALA A 65 -42.09 -4.93 -3.06
C ALA A 65 -41.56 -3.52 -3.39
N TYR A 66 -42.06 -2.46 -2.76
CA TYR A 66 -41.59 -1.08 -2.94
C TYR A 66 -40.43 -0.68 -2.02
N SER A 67 -40.09 -1.55 -1.05
CA SER A 67 -39.03 -1.33 -0.06
C SER A 67 -37.79 -2.18 -0.32
N ILE A 68 -37.79 -3.03 -1.36
CA ILE A 68 -36.61 -3.81 -1.74
C ILE A 68 -35.60 -2.86 -2.39
N SER A 69 -34.40 -2.74 -1.81
CA SER A 69 -33.38 -1.81 -2.29
C SER A 69 -32.84 -2.23 -3.65
N GLU A 70 -32.67 -3.54 -3.86
CA GLU A 70 -32.22 -4.16 -5.12
C GLU A 70 -32.61 -5.65 -5.16
N GLU A 71 -32.99 -6.17 -6.33
CA GLU A 71 -33.20 -7.63 -6.50
C GLU A 71 -31.84 -8.32 -6.65
N ASP A 72 -31.36 -8.97 -5.58
CA ASP A 72 -30.14 -9.79 -5.59
C ASP A 72 -30.49 -11.29 -5.66
N PRO A 73 -30.27 -11.96 -6.81
CA PRO A 73 -30.64 -13.36 -6.98
C PRO A 73 -29.92 -14.32 -6.02
N GLU A 74 -28.67 -14.05 -5.66
CA GLU A 74 -27.87 -14.95 -4.81
C GLU A 74 -28.36 -14.95 -3.37
N LEU A 75 -28.82 -13.78 -2.89
CA LEU A 75 -29.49 -13.66 -1.59
C LEU A 75 -30.92 -14.21 -1.64
N ALA A 76 -31.66 -13.96 -2.72
CA ALA A 76 -33.03 -14.43 -2.88
C ALA A 76 -33.14 -15.97 -2.91
N ASP A 77 -32.18 -16.65 -3.54
CA ASP A 77 -32.11 -18.12 -3.57
C ASP A 77 -31.95 -18.72 -2.15
N ASN A 78 -31.42 -17.93 -1.21
CA ASN A 78 -31.26 -18.28 0.19
C ASN A 78 -32.35 -17.66 1.10
N ASN A 79 -33.46 -17.19 0.52
CA ASN A 79 -34.59 -16.55 1.23
C ASN A 79 -34.19 -15.26 1.99
N ILE A 80 -33.25 -14.49 1.45
CA ILE A 80 -32.76 -13.22 2.02
C ILE A 80 -33.13 -12.05 1.10
N ALA A 81 -33.58 -10.95 1.68
CA ALA A 81 -33.86 -9.69 0.98
C ALA A 81 -33.18 -8.53 1.71
N VAL A 82 -32.68 -7.56 0.94
CA VAL A 82 -32.19 -6.28 1.46
C VAL A 82 -33.24 -5.21 1.21
N MET A 83 -33.61 -4.47 2.25
CA MET A 83 -34.79 -3.59 2.24
C MET A 83 -34.50 -2.23 2.89
N GLU A 84 -35.01 -1.15 2.30
CA GLU A 84 -35.07 0.17 2.93
C GLU A 84 -36.34 0.29 3.78
N LEU A 85 -36.17 0.35 5.11
CA LEU A 85 -37.27 0.41 6.07
C LEU A 85 -37.01 1.52 7.10
N THR A 86 -38.07 2.11 7.65
CA THR A 86 -37.92 2.85 8.91
C THR A 86 -37.69 1.87 10.07
N PRO A 87 -37.06 2.31 11.18
CA PRO A 87 -36.91 1.46 12.36
C PRO A 87 -38.24 0.89 12.88
N GLU A 88 -39.33 1.65 12.77
CA GLU A 88 -40.67 1.22 13.19
C GLU A 88 -41.24 0.15 12.25
N GLU A 89 -41.00 0.27 10.94
CA GLU A 89 -41.39 -0.75 9.95
C GLU A 89 -40.62 -2.06 10.15
N ALA A 90 -39.31 -1.97 10.41
CA ALA A 90 -38.47 -3.14 10.71
C ALA A 90 -38.92 -3.84 12.00
N GLU A 91 -39.18 -3.07 13.06
CA GLU A 91 -39.68 -3.62 14.33
C GLU A 91 -41.06 -4.28 14.16
N ALA A 92 -41.97 -3.64 13.43
CA ALA A 92 -43.28 -4.20 13.13
C ALA A 92 -43.17 -5.48 12.29
N MET A 93 -42.22 -5.55 11.34
CA MET A 93 -42.00 -6.74 10.53
C MET A 93 -41.50 -7.92 11.37
N GLN A 94 -40.52 -7.67 12.24
CA GLN A 94 -39.98 -8.67 13.17
C GLN A 94 -41.05 -9.18 14.16
N GLN A 95 -41.89 -8.31 14.70
CA GLN A 95 -42.92 -8.68 15.69
C GLN A 95 -44.10 -9.47 15.09
N ASN A 96 -44.36 -9.30 13.79
CA ASN A 96 -45.51 -9.91 13.14
C ASN A 96 -45.21 -11.29 12.53
N ASN A 97 -43.95 -11.73 12.56
CA ASN A 97 -43.55 -13.01 11.96
C ASN A 97 -42.37 -13.65 12.70
N ASP A 98 -42.67 -14.67 13.50
CA ASP A 98 -41.67 -15.41 14.30
C ASP A 98 -40.63 -16.17 13.45
N GLY A 99 -40.83 -16.32 12.14
CA GLY A 99 -39.92 -17.00 11.20
C GLY A 99 -39.05 -16.05 10.36
N LEU A 100 -38.92 -14.78 10.77
CA LEU A 100 -38.05 -13.79 10.14
C LEU A 100 -36.93 -13.35 11.07
N ILE A 101 -35.76 -13.09 10.48
CA ILE A 101 -34.70 -12.29 11.07
C ILE A 101 -34.68 -10.96 10.31
N VAL A 102 -34.92 -9.86 11.02
CA VAL A 102 -34.88 -8.50 10.50
C VAL A 102 -33.81 -7.71 11.26
N GLU A 103 -32.69 -7.41 10.62
CA GLU A 103 -31.55 -6.74 11.25
C GLU A 103 -31.00 -5.62 10.36
N GLU A 104 -30.47 -4.56 10.97
CA GLU A 104 -29.83 -3.46 10.23
C GLU A 104 -28.60 -3.98 9.47
N ASP A 105 -28.43 -3.55 8.22
CA ASP A 105 -27.28 -3.91 7.39
C ASP A 105 -26.03 -3.11 7.81
N ILE A 106 -25.40 -3.56 8.90
CA ILE A 106 -24.25 -2.90 9.49
C ILE A 106 -23.00 -2.99 8.60
N ILE A 107 -22.08 -2.04 8.77
CA ILE A 107 -20.77 -2.08 8.11
C ILE A 107 -19.77 -2.89 8.93
N ILE A 108 -19.10 -3.82 8.26
CA ILE A 108 -18.01 -4.66 8.75
C ILE A 108 -16.71 -4.15 8.11
N SER A 109 -15.61 -4.15 8.86
CA SER A 109 -14.31 -3.65 8.41
C SER A 109 -13.24 -4.73 8.48
N ALA A 110 -12.19 -4.63 7.65
CA ALA A 110 -10.99 -5.45 7.81
C ALA A 110 -10.38 -5.26 9.21
N ASN A 111 -9.87 -6.34 9.80
CA ASN A 111 -9.12 -6.25 11.05
C ASN A 111 -7.68 -5.82 10.76
N SER A 112 -7.49 -4.55 10.42
CA SER A 112 -6.18 -3.87 10.40
C SER A 112 -6.10 -2.85 11.54
N LEU A 113 -4.88 -2.51 11.98
CA LEU A 113 -4.71 -1.41 12.94
C LEU A 113 -5.03 -0.08 12.23
N GLU A 114 -6.14 0.56 12.60
CA GLU A 114 -6.45 1.95 12.19
C GLU A 114 -6.05 2.94 13.31
N GLU A 115 -5.39 4.03 12.94
CA GLU A 115 -5.08 5.14 13.86
C GLU A 115 -6.37 5.85 14.32
N GLU A 116 -6.66 5.84 15.61
CA GLU A 116 -7.71 6.67 16.22
C GLU A 116 -7.47 8.16 15.91
N ILE A 117 -8.42 8.78 15.20
CA ILE A 117 -8.53 10.24 15.14
C ILE A 117 -9.15 10.70 16.46
N ILE A 118 -8.31 11.11 17.41
CA ILE A 118 -8.76 11.83 18.60
C ILE A 118 -9.34 13.18 18.14
N THR A 119 -10.67 13.29 18.09
CA THR A 119 -11.36 14.57 18.02
C THR A 119 -11.40 15.18 19.42
N GLU A 120 -10.47 16.06 19.75
CA GLU A 120 -10.58 16.91 20.94
C GLU A 120 -11.74 17.91 20.75
N ALA A 121 -12.86 17.64 21.42
CA ALA A 121 -13.85 18.66 21.75
C ALA A 121 -13.39 19.42 22.99
N THR A 122 -13.48 20.74 22.90
CA THR A 122 -13.00 21.75 23.85
C THR A 122 -13.83 21.88 25.13
N GLU A 123 -13.16 22.48 26.13
CA GLU A 123 -13.66 23.20 27.32
C GLU A 123 -13.80 22.39 28.63
N GLU A 124 -12.87 22.62 29.57
CA GLU A 124 -13.22 23.28 30.84
C GLU A 124 -11.99 23.89 31.55
N GLU A 125 -12.22 25.07 32.13
CA GLU A 125 -11.28 25.95 32.81
C GLU A 125 -10.68 25.35 34.08
N THR A 126 -9.39 25.63 34.36
CA THR A 126 -8.94 25.86 35.74
C THR A 126 -7.86 26.94 35.80
N ILE A 127 -8.04 27.85 36.76
CA ILE A 127 -7.28 29.09 37.03
C ILE A 127 -6.31 28.83 38.20
N LEU A 128 -5.23 29.63 38.28
CA LEU A 128 -4.31 29.91 39.41
C LEU A 128 -3.11 28.92 39.53
N THR A 129 -1.85 29.31 39.74
CA THR A 129 -1.22 30.56 40.26
C THR A 129 0.30 30.52 40.01
N GLU A 130 0.92 31.71 39.97
CA GLU A 130 2.37 31.94 40.03
C GLU A 130 3.02 31.44 41.34
N SER A 131 4.28 30.99 41.27
CA SER A 131 5.29 31.23 42.31
C SER A 131 6.73 31.07 41.79
N GLU A 132 7.56 32.06 42.11
CA GLU A 132 9.00 32.21 41.83
C GLU A 132 9.92 31.43 42.80
N GLU A 133 11.24 31.61 42.58
CA GLU A 133 12.46 31.42 43.42
C GLU A 133 13.35 30.21 43.06
N GLU A 134 14.51 30.45 42.40
CA GLU A 134 15.89 30.70 42.93
C GLU A 134 16.66 29.38 43.26
N SER A 135 17.98 29.18 43.14
CA SER A 135 19.17 29.86 42.58
C SER A 135 20.40 28.93 42.84
N GLN A 136 21.57 29.30 42.28
CA GLN A 136 22.98 28.90 42.56
C GLN A 136 23.52 27.63 41.85
N VAL A 137 24.46 27.70 40.90
CA VAL A 137 25.83 28.28 40.81
C VAL A 137 26.88 27.54 41.65
N VAL A 138 27.80 26.82 40.97
CA VAL A 138 29.22 26.70 41.35
C VAL A 138 30.10 26.67 40.09
N THR A 139 31.05 27.61 40.06
CA THR A 139 32.13 27.85 39.08
C THR A 139 33.40 27.04 39.37
N LYS A 140 34.21 26.71 38.34
CA LYS A 140 35.62 27.18 38.26
C LYS A 140 36.33 26.85 36.94
N GLU A 141 37.09 27.86 36.49
CA GLU A 141 38.03 27.96 35.37
C GLU A 141 39.28 27.07 35.54
N THR A 142 40.06 26.79 34.49
CA THR A 142 41.36 27.45 34.15
C THR A 142 42.06 26.77 32.95
N GLU A 143 42.79 27.60 32.20
CA GLU A 143 43.55 27.47 30.94
C GLU A 143 44.97 26.83 31.00
N ILE A 144 45.43 26.35 29.81
CA ILE A 144 46.80 26.33 29.19
C ILE A 144 47.92 25.49 29.88
N THR A 145 48.66 24.59 29.21
CA THR A 145 49.94 24.81 28.44
C THR A 145 50.42 23.57 27.65
N GLU A 146 51.29 23.87 26.66
CA GLU A 146 51.93 23.09 25.58
C GLU A 146 53.09 22.11 25.95
N GLU A 147 53.69 21.54 24.87
CA GLU A 147 55.02 20.91 24.66
C GLU A 147 55.03 19.36 24.59
N SER A 148 55.15 18.72 23.40
CA SER A 148 56.32 18.50 22.49
C SER A 148 57.33 17.47 23.06
N GLU A 149 57.72 16.38 22.39
CA GLU A 149 58.69 16.29 21.26
C GLU A 149 58.93 14.79 20.87
N ILE A 150 59.02 14.44 19.56
CA ILE A 150 60.20 13.89 18.80
C ILE A 150 60.50 12.38 18.97
N THR A 151 60.89 11.52 18.01
CA THR A 151 61.11 11.45 16.53
C THR A 151 61.31 9.95 16.19
N GLU A 152 61.10 9.45 14.97
CA GLU A 152 62.19 9.19 14.02
C GLU A 152 61.74 9.01 12.56
N LYS A 153 62.60 9.49 11.67
CA LYS A 153 62.48 9.75 10.22
C LYS A 153 62.92 8.56 9.36
N SER A 154 62.41 8.51 8.12
CA SER A 154 63.19 8.68 6.86
C SER A 154 62.22 8.58 5.66
N THR A 155 61.79 9.65 4.97
CA THR A 155 62.43 10.47 3.88
C THR A 155 62.89 9.68 2.64
N VAL A 156 62.71 10.09 1.37
CA VAL A 156 62.10 11.26 0.67
C VAL A 156 62.19 10.97 -0.86
N SER A 157 61.27 11.52 -1.66
CA SER A 157 61.55 12.29 -2.91
C SER A 157 60.23 12.97 -3.34
N THR A 158 60.04 14.27 -3.06
CA THR A 158 60.25 15.44 -3.95
C THR A 158 59.50 15.31 -5.28
N GLU A 159 58.61 16.21 -5.70
CA GLU A 159 58.72 17.68 -5.67
C GLU A 159 57.36 18.37 -5.88
N THR A 160 57.29 19.58 -5.33
CA THR A 160 56.25 20.62 -5.26
C THR A 160 55.74 21.17 -6.60
N ILE A 161 54.52 21.76 -6.61
CA ILE A 161 54.26 23.21 -6.76
C ILE A 161 52.73 23.47 -6.58
N GLU A 162 52.37 24.19 -5.51
CA GLU A 162 51.22 25.11 -5.53
C GLU A 162 51.71 26.43 -6.13
N ASN A 163 51.00 27.01 -7.12
CA ASN A 163 50.13 28.17 -6.89
C ASN A 163 49.67 28.83 -8.20
N THR A 164 48.36 29.12 -8.21
CA THR A 164 47.63 30.20 -8.90
C THR A 164 47.95 30.55 -10.36
N GLU A 165 46.96 30.35 -11.23
CA GLU A 165 46.47 31.44 -12.09
C GLU A 165 45.00 31.25 -12.46
N ASN A 166 44.35 32.38 -12.68
CA ASN A 166 42.92 32.59 -12.76
C ASN A 166 42.52 32.71 -14.25
N LEU A 167 41.30 32.29 -14.57
CA LEU A 167 40.53 32.55 -15.80
C LEU A 167 40.99 31.92 -17.14
N MET A 168 39.97 31.43 -17.85
CA MET A 168 39.90 31.09 -19.28
C MET A 168 40.06 29.62 -19.68
N LEU A 169 39.42 28.67 -18.99
CA LEU A 169 39.29 27.28 -19.47
C LEU A 169 37.95 26.59 -19.14
N GLU A 170 36.90 27.35 -18.79
CA GLU A 170 35.62 26.78 -18.30
C GLU A 170 34.71 26.12 -19.34
N ASP A 171 34.93 26.26 -20.65
CA ASP A 171 33.98 25.75 -21.67
C ASP A 171 34.49 24.54 -22.49
N THR A 172 35.73 24.06 -22.28
CA THR A 172 36.30 22.95 -23.08
C THR A 172 36.61 21.68 -22.30
N GLU A 173 36.75 21.72 -20.97
CA GLU A 173 36.88 20.50 -20.14
C GLU A 173 35.54 19.83 -19.84
N GLU A 174 34.40 20.55 -19.88
CA GLU A 174 33.07 19.94 -19.68
C GLU A 174 32.79 18.87 -20.76
N THR A 175 33.20 19.07 -22.01
CA THR A 175 32.92 18.12 -23.09
C THR A 175 33.73 16.82 -23.07
N GLU A 176 34.98 16.83 -22.59
CA GLU A 176 35.79 15.58 -22.49
C GLU A 176 35.53 14.81 -21.18
N THR A 177 35.07 15.49 -20.12
CA THR A 177 34.67 14.85 -18.86
C THR A 177 33.24 14.31 -18.90
N GLU A 178 32.33 14.95 -19.66
CA GLU A 178 30.96 14.45 -19.89
C GLU A 178 30.93 13.10 -20.64
N ASP A 179 31.81 12.88 -21.63
CA ASP A 179 31.84 11.62 -22.39
C ASP A 179 32.37 10.42 -21.57
N LEU A 180 33.38 10.64 -20.72
CA LEU A 180 33.91 9.63 -19.80
C LEU A 180 32.91 9.31 -18.66
N ASP A 181 32.20 10.33 -18.17
CA ASP A 181 31.17 10.17 -17.14
C ASP A 181 29.92 9.48 -17.70
N LYS A 182 29.53 9.77 -18.94
CA LYS A 182 28.44 9.09 -19.64
C LYS A 182 28.76 7.61 -19.90
N ALA A 183 30.02 7.30 -20.24
CA ALA A 183 30.48 5.92 -20.48
C ALA A 183 30.46 5.06 -19.19
N LYS A 184 30.96 5.58 -18.06
CA LYS A 184 30.93 4.85 -16.77
C LYS A 184 29.51 4.58 -16.28
N ARG A 185 28.61 5.57 -16.43
CA ARG A 185 27.18 5.42 -16.10
C ARG A 185 26.52 4.36 -16.97
N LEU A 186 26.80 4.37 -18.27
CA LEU A 186 26.27 3.38 -19.20
C LEU A 186 26.74 1.97 -18.83
N GLU A 187 28.02 1.80 -18.48
CA GLU A 187 28.57 0.50 -18.06
C GLU A 187 27.90 -0.04 -16.79
N TYR A 188 27.73 0.78 -15.75
CA TYR A 188 27.08 0.36 -14.51
C TYR A 188 25.59 0.05 -14.71
N LYS A 189 24.89 0.84 -15.55
CA LYS A 189 23.48 0.62 -15.88
C LYS A 189 23.26 -0.62 -16.76
N LEU A 190 24.21 -0.97 -17.62
CA LEU A 190 24.19 -2.25 -18.35
C LEU A 190 24.35 -3.44 -17.40
N LYS A 191 25.21 -3.35 -16.37
CA LYS A 191 25.34 -4.39 -15.34
C LYS A 191 24.05 -4.59 -14.54
N LEU A 192 23.35 -3.51 -14.17
CA LEU A 192 22.04 -3.60 -13.51
C LEU A 192 20.98 -4.25 -14.42
N ARG A 193 20.97 -3.89 -15.71
CA ARG A 193 20.06 -4.48 -16.69
C ARG A 193 20.35 -5.97 -16.92
N GLU A 194 21.61 -6.38 -16.93
CA GLU A 194 22.02 -7.77 -17.00
C GLU A 194 21.67 -8.54 -15.73
N ALA A 195 21.89 -7.96 -14.54
CA ALA A 195 21.47 -8.55 -13.26
C ALA A 195 19.95 -8.78 -13.22
N ARG A 196 19.16 -7.81 -13.69
CA ARG A 196 17.69 -7.92 -13.81
C ARG A 196 17.25 -9.02 -14.77
N ASN A 197 17.96 -9.22 -15.88
CA ASN A 197 17.64 -10.25 -16.86
C ASN A 197 18.16 -11.65 -16.46
N ASN A 198 19.13 -11.71 -15.55
CA ASN A 198 19.79 -12.94 -15.10
C ASN A 198 19.26 -13.48 -13.76
N ALA A 199 18.35 -12.77 -13.09
CA ALA A 199 17.63 -13.27 -11.93
C ALA A 199 16.69 -14.42 -12.38
N GLY A 200 17.20 -15.65 -12.38
CA GLY A 200 16.40 -16.88 -12.37
C GLY A 200 16.16 -17.36 -10.94
N GLU A 201 15.16 -18.24 -10.76
CA GLU A 201 14.69 -18.85 -9.51
C GLU A 201 15.74 -18.90 -8.39
N THR A 202 15.65 -17.95 -7.45
CA THR A 202 16.37 -17.97 -6.17
C THR A 202 15.51 -18.71 -5.15
N GLU A 203 16.10 -19.68 -4.44
CA GLU A 203 15.47 -20.34 -3.29
C GLU A 203 15.28 -19.28 -2.19
N VAL A 204 14.02 -18.95 -1.88
CA VAL A 204 13.64 -17.97 -0.85
C VAL A 204 13.70 -18.66 0.51
N GLU A 205 14.52 -18.13 1.44
CA GLU A 205 14.55 -18.60 2.84
C GLU A 205 13.19 -18.33 3.50
N ALA A 206 12.75 -19.25 4.37
CA ALA A 206 11.46 -19.10 5.05
C ALA A 206 11.56 -18.02 6.14
N ASP A 207 10.64 -17.06 6.13
CA ASP A 207 10.54 -16.01 7.15
C ASP A 207 10.22 -16.58 8.54
N TRP A 208 10.52 -15.80 9.58
CA TRP A 208 10.39 -16.21 10.99
C TRP A 208 8.99 -16.74 11.34
N ASN A 209 7.94 -16.21 10.70
CA ASN A 209 6.56 -16.61 10.93
C ASN A 209 6.30 -18.05 10.50
N LEU A 210 6.94 -18.54 9.44
CA LEU A 210 6.84 -19.94 9.03
C LEU A 210 7.64 -20.85 9.96
N GLN A 211 8.79 -20.38 10.45
CA GLN A 211 9.61 -21.11 11.41
C GLN A 211 8.90 -21.23 12.78
N ALA A 212 8.29 -20.15 13.27
CA ALA A 212 7.57 -20.10 14.55
C ALA A 212 6.45 -21.15 14.66
N ILE A 213 5.86 -21.51 13.53
CA ILE A 213 4.78 -22.50 13.43
C ILE A 213 5.24 -23.84 12.82
N ASN A 214 6.56 -24.06 12.71
CA ASN A 214 7.17 -25.25 12.12
C ASN A 214 6.64 -25.61 10.71
N ALA A 215 6.25 -24.61 9.90
CA ALA A 215 5.70 -24.81 8.56
C ALA A 215 6.79 -24.93 7.47
N ASP A 216 8.00 -24.45 7.74
CA ASP A 216 9.14 -24.47 6.85
C ASP A 216 9.78 -25.86 6.72
N GLU A 217 9.70 -26.68 7.78
CA GLU A 217 10.25 -28.05 7.83
C GLU A 217 9.30 -29.12 7.25
N VAL A 218 8.03 -28.78 6.98
CA VAL A 218 7.02 -29.74 6.52
C VAL A 218 7.42 -30.34 5.17
N ASN A 219 7.62 -31.66 5.14
CA ASN A 219 8.05 -32.37 3.93
C ASN A 219 6.93 -32.43 2.87
N THR A 220 6.99 -31.53 1.89
CA THR A 220 5.99 -31.44 0.81
C THR A 220 6.30 -32.28 -0.44
N LYS A 221 7.20 -33.28 -0.37
CA LYS A 221 7.65 -34.05 -1.56
C LYS A 221 6.62 -35.02 -2.15
N ALA A 222 5.50 -35.26 -1.46
CA ALA A 222 4.40 -36.09 -1.93
C ALA A 222 3.06 -35.36 -1.78
N ARG A 223 2.85 -34.31 -2.59
CA ARG A 223 1.60 -33.55 -2.62
C ARG A 223 0.48 -34.32 -3.30
N SER A 224 -0.75 -34.09 -2.84
CA SER A 224 -1.95 -34.62 -3.51
C SER A 224 -2.12 -33.94 -4.88
N ILE A 225 -2.64 -34.69 -5.85
CA ILE A 225 -3.05 -34.14 -7.15
C ILE A 225 -4.34 -33.31 -6.98
N GLN A 226 -5.16 -33.64 -5.99
CA GLN A 226 -6.38 -32.90 -5.69
C GLN A 226 -6.07 -31.85 -4.61
N LYS A 227 -6.26 -30.57 -4.97
CA LYS A 227 -6.01 -29.41 -4.11
C LYS A 227 -7.19 -29.13 -3.19
N VAL A 228 -6.90 -28.57 -2.02
CA VAL A 228 -7.91 -28.02 -1.10
C VAL A 228 -8.43 -26.71 -1.67
N LYS A 229 -9.75 -26.51 -1.69
CA LYS A 229 -10.36 -25.24 -2.09
C LYS A 229 -10.40 -24.27 -0.93
N VAL A 230 -9.73 -23.14 -1.07
CA VAL A 230 -9.67 -22.07 -0.05
C VAL A 230 -10.32 -20.83 -0.62
N ALA A 231 -11.36 -20.30 0.02
CA ALA A 231 -11.93 -19.01 -0.32
C ALA A 231 -11.35 -17.93 0.59
N LEU A 232 -10.87 -16.86 -0.03
CA LEU A 232 -10.44 -15.64 0.65
C LEU A 232 -11.55 -14.59 0.51
N LEU A 233 -12.36 -14.42 1.57
CA LEU A 233 -13.35 -13.37 1.67
C LEU A 233 -12.64 -12.11 2.17
N ASP A 234 -12.30 -11.20 1.25
CA ASP A 234 -11.46 -10.02 1.57
C ASP A 234 -11.64 -8.90 0.52
N SER A 235 -10.65 -8.03 0.33
CA SER A 235 -10.61 -6.91 -0.62
C SER A 235 -10.31 -7.31 -2.07
N GLY A 236 -10.17 -8.61 -2.33
CA GLY A 236 -9.73 -9.17 -3.62
C GLY A 236 -8.27 -9.62 -3.58
N VAL A 237 -7.77 -10.18 -4.69
CA VAL A 237 -6.37 -10.58 -4.84
C VAL A 237 -5.85 -10.05 -6.18
N ASP A 238 -4.79 -9.24 -6.14
CA ASP A 238 -4.09 -8.79 -7.35
C ASP A 238 -3.33 -9.98 -7.99
N TYR A 239 -3.19 -9.95 -9.31
CA TYR A 239 -2.27 -10.88 -9.98
C TYR A 239 -0.83 -10.50 -9.63
N VAL A 240 -0.18 -11.33 -8.81
CA VAL A 240 1.22 -11.20 -8.39
C VAL A 240 1.94 -12.50 -8.65
N ASP A 241 3.25 -12.40 -8.95
CA ASP A 241 4.07 -13.59 -9.17
C ASP A 241 4.03 -14.49 -7.93
N GLY A 242 3.94 -15.80 -8.15
CA GLY A 242 3.91 -16.79 -7.08
C GLY A 242 2.57 -17.08 -6.41
N ILE A 243 1.49 -16.39 -6.78
CA ILE A 243 0.12 -16.65 -6.29
C ILE A 243 -0.80 -16.97 -7.47
N ASP A 244 -1.32 -18.20 -7.53
CA ASP A 244 -2.25 -18.65 -8.56
C ASP A 244 -3.69 -18.73 -8.02
N LEU A 245 -4.61 -17.99 -8.64
CA LEU A 245 -6.04 -18.09 -8.36
C LEU A 245 -6.68 -19.21 -9.20
N ALA A 246 -7.50 -20.04 -8.54
CA ALA A 246 -8.37 -20.99 -9.21
C ALA A 246 -9.57 -20.29 -9.88
N ASP A 247 -10.15 -19.28 -9.20
CA ASP A 247 -11.18 -18.40 -9.73
C ASP A 247 -11.27 -17.10 -8.91
N SER A 248 -12.00 -16.10 -9.41
CA SER A 248 -12.34 -14.91 -8.64
C SER A 248 -13.77 -14.39 -8.90
N ILE A 249 -14.40 -13.87 -7.85
CA ILE A 249 -15.71 -13.23 -7.89
C ILE A 249 -15.66 -11.89 -7.15
N ASN A 250 -16.36 -10.89 -7.69
CA ASN A 250 -16.46 -9.56 -7.09
C ASN A 250 -17.91 -9.29 -6.69
N PHE A 251 -18.15 -9.05 -5.39
CA PHE A 251 -19.44 -8.63 -4.86
C PHE A 251 -19.51 -7.13 -4.55
N VAL A 252 -18.44 -6.39 -4.82
CA VAL A 252 -18.41 -4.93 -4.77
C VAL A 252 -18.77 -4.41 -6.16
N GLU A 253 -20.06 -4.38 -6.46
CA GLU A 253 -20.59 -4.02 -7.79
C GLU A 253 -20.13 -2.62 -8.24
N GLU A 254 -19.94 -1.71 -7.28
CA GLU A 254 -19.41 -0.38 -7.55
C GLU A 254 -17.99 -0.44 -8.17
N GLU A 255 -17.27 -1.54 -7.99
CA GLU A 255 -15.91 -1.80 -8.44
C GLU A 255 -15.80 -2.79 -9.62
N ASP A 256 -16.91 -3.21 -10.25
CA ASP A 256 -16.90 -4.12 -11.41
C ASP A 256 -16.13 -3.58 -12.63
N TYR A 257 -15.83 -2.27 -12.64
CA TYR A 257 -14.96 -1.65 -13.63
C TYR A 257 -13.47 -2.00 -13.45
N VAL A 258 -13.08 -2.56 -12.30
CA VAL A 258 -11.71 -2.94 -11.98
C VAL A 258 -11.36 -4.24 -12.70
N VAL A 259 -10.34 -4.19 -13.54
CA VAL A 259 -9.87 -5.36 -14.27
C VAL A 259 -9.33 -6.43 -13.31
N SER A 260 -9.54 -7.71 -13.62
CA SER A 260 -9.17 -8.85 -12.77
C SER A 260 -7.72 -8.85 -12.28
N MET A 261 -6.80 -8.23 -13.01
CA MET A 261 -5.38 -8.10 -12.63
C MET A 261 -5.11 -7.09 -11.50
N TYR A 262 -6.08 -6.24 -11.14
CA TYR A 262 -5.98 -5.18 -10.13
C TYR A 262 -7.15 -5.20 -9.14
N GLN A 263 -7.77 -6.37 -8.92
CA GLN A 263 -8.99 -6.55 -8.11
C GLN A 263 -8.83 -6.07 -6.67
N ASP A 264 -7.62 -6.16 -6.13
CA ASP A 264 -7.33 -5.68 -4.81
C ASP A 264 -6.91 -4.20 -4.88
N LEU A 265 -7.79 -3.31 -4.43
CA LEU A 265 -7.52 -1.88 -4.38
C LEU A 265 -6.77 -1.46 -3.12
N THR A 266 -6.80 -2.28 -2.06
CA THR A 266 -6.24 -1.94 -0.73
C THR A 266 -4.97 -2.72 -0.43
N GLY A 267 -4.76 -3.86 -1.08
CA GLY A 267 -3.58 -4.70 -0.96
C GLY A 267 -3.70 -5.70 0.19
N HIS A 268 -4.81 -5.63 0.93
CA HIS A 268 -5.04 -6.45 2.11
C HIS A 268 -5.20 -7.91 1.72
N GLY A 269 -6.17 -8.25 0.86
CA GLY A 269 -6.38 -9.62 0.41
C GLY A 269 -5.20 -10.22 -0.35
N THR A 270 -4.45 -9.42 -1.13
CA THR A 270 -3.20 -9.89 -1.77
C THR A 270 -2.15 -10.28 -0.73
N GLY A 271 -2.04 -9.49 0.35
CA GLY A 271 -1.17 -9.81 1.48
C GLY A 271 -1.59 -11.09 2.19
N ILE A 272 -2.90 -11.25 2.46
CA ILE A 272 -3.45 -12.46 3.08
C ILE A 272 -3.18 -13.69 2.20
N ALA A 273 -3.46 -13.60 0.90
CA ALA A 273 -3.23 -14.68 -0.06
C ALA A 273 -1.76 -15.13 -0.09
N SER A 274 -0.82 -14.20 0.08
CA SER A 274 0.61 -14.50 0.06
C SER A 274 1.05 -15.39 1.22
N ILE A 275 0.51 -15.15 2.42
CA ILE A 275 0.77 -15.99 3.59
C ILE A 275 0.18 -17.38 3.41
N ILE A 276 -1.00 -17.48 2.80
CA ILE A 276 -1.65 -18.78 2.55
C ILE A 276 -0.81 -19.61 1.57
N CYS A 277 -0.45 -19.05 0.39
CA CYS A 277 -0.06 -19.88 -0.75
C CYS A 277 1.02 -19.32 -1.68
N ALA A 278 1.74 -18.24 -1.34
CA ALA A 278 2.84 -17.78 -2.19
C ALA A 278 3.89 -18.89 -2.37
N ASN A 279 4.34 -19.11 -3.60
CA ASN A 279 5.23 -20.24 -3.93
C ASN A 279 6.73 -19.91 -3.80
N GLY A 280 7.09 -18.68 -3.44
CA GLY A 280 8.48 -18.18 -3.39
C GLY A 280 8.85 -17.29 -4.57
N GLU A 281 8.15 -17.37 -5.71
CA GLU A 281 8.31 -16.41 -6.80
C GLU A 281 7.87 -15.03 -6.31
N GLY A 282 8.71 -14.00 -6.46
CA GLY A 282 8.46 -12.67 -5.88
C GLY A 282 9.03 -12.45 -4.47
N GLY A 283 9.74 -13.44 -3.89
CA GLY A 283 10.49 -13.27 -2.64
C GLY A 283 9.70 -13.58 -1.37
N ILE A 284 8.45 -14.04 -1.49
CA ILE A 284 7.61 -14.41 -0.34
C ILE A 284 7.15 -15.85 -0.49
N LYS A 285 7.27 -16.60 0.60
CA LYS A 285 6.81 -17.99 0.68
C LYS A 285 5.64 -18.07 1.65
N GLY A 286 4.53 -18.64 1.19
CA GLY A 286 3.37 -18.95 2.01
C GLY A 286 3.43 -20.37 2.57
N VAL A 287 2.46 -20.70 3.41
CA VAL A 287 2.39 -21.99 4.11
C VAL A 287 2.12 -23.16 3.14
N ASN A 288 1.15 -23.02 2.22
CA ASN A 288 0.82 -24.07 1.26
C ASN A 288 0.58 -23.55 -0.16
N PRO A 289 1.58 -23.62 -1.06
CA PRO A 289 1.36 -23.26 -2.46
C PRO A 289 0.54 -24.28 -3.28
N ASN A 290 0.09 -25.40 -2.70
CA ASN A 290 -0.74 -26.40 -3.39
C ASN A 290 -2.22 -26.33 -2.99
N VAL A 291 -2.79 -25.12 -3.08
CA VAL A 291 -4.23 -24.88 -2.89
C VAL A 291 -4.88 -24.42 -4.19
N ASP A 292 -6.20 -24.57 -4.27
CA ASP A 292 -7.03 -23.85 -5.22
C ASP A 292 -7.60 -22.63 -4.49
N LEU A 293 -6.93 -21.48 -4.65
CA LEU A 293 -7.32 -20.23 -3.99
C LEU A 293 -8.42 -19.53 -4.81
N TYR A 294 -9.54 -19.20 -4.17
CA TYR A 294 -10.65 -18.45 -4.74
C TYR A 294 -10.66 -17.05 -4.11
N SER A 295 -10.55 -16.01 -4.92
CA SER A 295 -10.69 -14.64 -4.44
C SER A 295 -12.17 -14.25 -4.42
N VAL A 296 -12.72 -14.06 -3.23
CA VAL A 296 -14.13 -13.66 -3.02
C VAL A 296 -14.12 -12.24 -2.48
N LYS A 297 -14.18 -11.26 -3.38
CA LYS A 297 -14.06 -9.85 -3.00
C LYS A 297 -15.38 -9.34 -2.41
N VAL A 298 -15.37 -9.10 -1.11
CA VAL A 298 -16.49 -8.56 -0.33
C VAL A 298 -16.16 -7.18 0.25
N LEU A 299 -14.89 -6.90 0.53
CA LEU A 299 -14.45 -5.59 1.04
C LEU A 299 -14.17 -4.62 -0.12
N ASP A 300 -14.63 -3.39 0.04
CA ASP A 300 -14.43 -2.30 -0.92
C ASP A 300 -13.04 -1.63 -0.77
N GLY A 301 -12.79 -0.58 -1.57
CA GLY A 301 -11.57 0.21 -1.52
C GLY A 301 -11.28 0.95 -0.20
N GLU A 302 -12.20 0.95 0.77
CA GLU A 302 -12.00 1.39 2.15
C GLU A 302 -11.84 0.22 3.13
N ASN A 303 -11.72 -1.02 2.64
CA ASN A 303 -11.70 -2.24 3.43
C ASN A 303 -12.98 -2.45 4.26
N LYS A 304 -14.14 -2.02 3.73
CA LYS A 304 -15.45 -2.16 4.38
C LYS A 304 -16.41 -2.97 3.54
N ALA A 305 -17.39 -3.59 4.20
CA ALA A 305 -18.49 -4.28 3.55
C ALA A 305 -19.77 -4.14 4.36
N PRO A 306 -20.94 -3.97 3.71
CA PRO A 306 -22.20 -4.23 4.38
C PRO A 306 -22.32 -5.71 4.74
N LEU A 307 -22.98 -6.01 5.86
CA LEU A 307 -23.20 -7.36 6.36
C LEU A 307 -23.88 -8.26 5.32
N SER A 308 -24.82 -7.72 4.54
CA SER A 308 -25.50 -8.43 3.44
C SER A 308 -24.51 -9.02 2.43
N ARG A 309 -23.45 -8.28 2.10
CA ARG A 309 -22.39 -8.71 1.17
C ARG A 309 -21.49 -9.79 1.77
N ILE A 310 -21.21 -9.74 3.07
CA ILE A 310 -20.50 -10.82 3.77
C ILE A 310 -21.32 -12.10 3.74
N ILE A 311 -22.63 -12.02 4.05
CA ILE A 311 -23.55 -13.17 4.00
C ILE A 311 -23.61 -13.76 2.59
N LYS A 312 -23.71 -12.92 1.56
CA LYS A 312 -23.65 -13.33 0.15
C LYS A 312 -22.36 -14.13 -0.16
N GLY A 313 -21.21 -13.63 0.29
CA GLY A 313 -19.93 -14.33 0.13
C GLY A 313 -19.86 -15.70 0.81
N ILE A 314 -20.48 -15.85 1.99
CA ILE A 314 -20.55 -17.13 2.71
C ILE A 314 -21.41 -18.14 1.94
N TYR A 315 -22.60 -17.75 1.47
CA TYR A 315 -23.45 -18.65 0.69
C TYR A 315 -22.82 -19.02 -0.66
N TRP A 316 -22.12 -18.09 -1.31
CA TRP A 316 -21.33 -18.42 -2.51
C TRP A 316 -20.30 -19.52 -2.24
N CYS A 317 -19.66 -19.52 -1.06
CA CYS A 317 -18.72 -20.58 -0.69
C CYS A 317 -19.39 -21.94 -0.49
N ILE A 318 -20.62 -21.96 0.06
CA ILE A 318 -21.45 -23.16 0.18
C ILE A 318 -21.76 -23.72 -1.21
N ASP A 319 -22.24 -22.87 -2.12
CA ASP A 319 -22.62 -23.28 -3.47
C ASP A 319 -21.43 -23.80 -4.29
N ASN A 320 -20.23 -23.26 -4.03
CA ASN A 320 -19.00 -23.66 -4.72
C ASN A 320 -18.24 -24.81 -4.04
N ASN A 321 -18.81 -25.38 -2.97
CA ASN A 321 -18.25 -26.48 -2.19
C ASN A 321 -16.81 -26.17 -1.73
N ILE A 322 -16.61 -24.96 -1.19
CA ILE A 322 -15.34 -24.52 -0.62
C ILE A 322 -15.01 -25.36 0.63
N ASN A 323 -13.74 -25.67 0.88
CA ASN A 323 -13.33 -26.42 2.06
C ASN A 323 -13.02 -25.50 3.24
N ILE A 324 -12.31 -24.39 2.99
CA ILE A 324 -11.87 -23.44 4.02
C ILE A 324 -12.22 -22.02 3.61
N ILE A 325 -12.78 -21.22 4.53
CA ILE A 325 -13.01 -19.79 4.36
C ILE A 325 -12.06 -19.01 5.28
N ASN A 326 -11.25 -18.13 4.70
CA ASN A 326 -10.45 -17.13 5.42
C ASN A 326 -11.28 -15.85 5.61
N MET A 327 -11.49 -15.42 6.86
CA MET A 327 -12.18 -14.17 7.20
C MET A 327 -11.26 -13.26 8.03
N SER A 328 -10.59 -12.33 7.35
CA SER A 328 -9.65 -11.38 7.95
C SER A 328 -10.32 -10.02 8.26
N PHE A 329 -11.58 -10.06 8.69
CA PHE A 329 -12.45 -8.91 8.99
C PHE A 329 -13.37 -9.23 10.18
N GLY A 330 -13.94 -8.18 10.77
CA GLY A 330 -14.65 -8.31 12.03
C GLY A 330 -15.53 -7.12 12.38
N THR A 331 -16.43 -7.36 13.33
CA THR A 331 -17.27 -6.33 13.96
C THR A 331 -17.56 -6.68 15.41
N SER A 332 -17.67 -5.67 16.26
CA SER A 332 -18.09 -5.84 17.66
C SER A 332 -19.60 -6.14 17.79
N THR A 333 -20.36 -6.03 16.70
CA THR A 333 -21.82 -6.19 16.70
C THR A 333 -22.22 -7.62 16.36
N HIS A 334 -22.94 -8.27 17.29
CA HIS A 334 -23.55 -9.57 17.04
C HIS A 334 -24.75 -9.42 16.09
N SER A 335 -24.81 -10.26 15.05
CA SER A 335 -25.94 -10.37 14.13
C SER A 335 -26.45 -11.81 14.07
N ASN A 336 -27.76 -12.01 14.20
CA ASN A 336 -28.40 -13.32 14.00
C ASN A 336 -28.37 -13.73 12.52
N ALA A 337 -28.47 -12.79 11.58
CA ALA A 337 -28.36 -13.09 10.15
C ALA A 337 -26.95 -13.61 9.81
N MET A 338 -25.89 -12.97 10.32
CA MET A 338 -24.51 -13.44 10.17
C MET A 338 -24.32 -14.83 10.81
N LYS A 339 -24.84 -15.00 12.03
CA LYS A 339 -24.78 -16.28 12.75
C LYS A 339 -25.42 -17.42 11.95
N LYS A 340 -26.60 -17.17 11.38
CA LYS A 340 -27.31 -18.18 10.58
C LYS A 340 -26.52 -18.60 9.33
N ALA A 341 -25.94 -17.62 8.62
CA ALA A 341 -25.08 -17.92 7.47
C ALA A 341 -23.83 -18.74 7.85
N VAL A 342 -23.22 -18.42 9.00
CA VAL A 342 -22.10 -19.17 9.58
C VAL A 342 -22.53 -20.60 9.96
N GLU A 343 -23.67 -20.78 10.63
CA GLU A 343 -24.21 -22.10 10.98
C GLU A 343 -24.46 -22.95 9.71
N ASP A 344 -25.01 -22.35 8.65
CA ASP A 344 -25.25 -23.04 7.38
C ASP A 344 -23.94 -23.47 6.69
N ALA A 345 -22.90 -22.62 6.72
CA ALA A 345 -21.59 -22.96 6.18
C ALA A 345 -20.90 -24.08 6.99
N TYR A 346 -21.05 -24.04 8.31
CA TYR A 346 -20.57 -25.09 9.19
C TYR A 346 -21.26 -26.44 8.89
N ASP A 347 -22.59 -26.44 8.77
CA ASP A 347 -23.38 -27.64 8.45
C ASP A 347 -23.09 -28.18 7.03
N ALA A 348 -22.69 -27.30 6.10
CA ALA A 348 -22.19 -27.66 4.77
C ALA A 348 -20.80 -28.30 4.79
N GLY A 349 -20.13 -28.33 5.94
CA GLY A 349 -18.84 -28.98 6.14
C GLY A 349 -17.62 -28.08 5.90
N ILE A 350 -17.81 -26.75 5.91
CA ILE A 350 -16.77 -25.77 5.64
C ILE A 350 -16.06 -25.38 6.93
N LEU A 351 -14.73 -25.37 6.92
CA LEU A 351 -13.94 -24.80 8.01
C LEU A 351 -13.85 -23.28 7.85
N MET A 352 -14.41 -22.52 8.78
CA MET A 352 -14.29 -21.07 8.82
C MET A 352 -13.22 -20.66 9.81
N VAL A 353 -12.33 -19.76 9.41
CA VAL A 353 -11.25 -19.25 10.25
C VAL A 353 -11.33 -17.71 10.27
N GLY A 354 -11.43 -17.12 11.46
CA GLY A 354 -11.75 -15.71 11.66
C GLY A 354 -10.75 -14.97 12.54
N ALA A 355 -10.50 -13.70 12.23
CA ALA A 355 -9.64 -12.82 13.02
C ALA A 355 -10.32 -12.41 14.34
N SER A 356 -9.60 -12.47 15.46
CA SER A 356 -10.20 -12.11 16.76
C SER A 356 -10.45 -10.62 16.95
N GLY A 357 -9.68 -9.77 16.26
CA GLY A 357 -9.74 -8.30 16.33
C GLY A 357 -8.50 -7.65 16.94
N ASN A 358 -8.34 -6.33 16.76
CA ASN A 358 -7.06 -5.62 17.00
C ASN A 358 -7.16 -4.48 18.03
N ASN A 359 -8.16 -4.51 18.90
CA ASN A 359 -8.48 -3.42 19.81
C ASN A 359 -8.13 -3.73 21.28
N ALA A 360 -7.39 -4.82 21.53
CA ALA A 360 -7.15 -5.37 22.87
C ALA A 360 -8.45 -5.54 23.69
N ASP A 361 -9.53 -5.91 23.01
CA ASP A 361 -10.88 -6.06 23.56
C ASP A 361 -11.36 -7.52 23.41
N LYS A 362 -12.66 -7.75 23.52
CA LYS A 362 -13.32 -9.04 23.29
C LYS A 362 -13.23 -9.45 21.82
N VAL A 363 -13.21 -10.76 21.60
CA VAL A 363 -13.27 -11.37 20.27
C VAL A 363 -14.45 -10.82 19.46
N GLU A 364 -14.18 -10.40 18.23
CA GLU A 364 -15.16 -9.83 17.29
C GLU A 364 -15.91 -10.92 16.51
N TYR A 365 -17.05 -10.57 15.92
CA TYR A 365 -17.81 -11.45 15.02
C TYR A 365 -17.30 -11.29 13.57
N PRO A 366 -17.18 -12.40 12.81
CA PRO A 366 -17.74 -13.72 13.09
C PRO A 366 -16.87 -14.64 13.95
N ALA A 367 -15.62 -14.29 14.28
CA ALA A 367 -14.73 -15.17 15.05
C ALA A 367 -15.30 -15.60 16.41
N ALA A 368 -16.10 -14.74 17.07
CA ALA A 368 -16.75 -15.06 18.33
C ALA A 368 -17.88 -16.12 18.23
N PHE A 369 -18.29 -16.53 17.03
CA PHE A 369 -19.21 -17.66 16.87
C PHE A 369 -18.49 -18.99 17.04
N LYS A 370 -19.06 -19.91 17.83
CA LYS A 370 -18.44 -21.22 18.13
C LYS A 370 -18.13 -22.04 16.88
N GLU A 371 -18.84 -21.83 15.77
CA GLU A 371 -18.66 -22.50 14.49
C GLU A 371 -17.40 -22.02 13.75
N VAL A 372 -16.91 -20.83 14.06
CA VAL A 372 -15.71 -20.22 13.47
C VAL A 372 -14.52 -20.52 14.38
N MET A 373 -13.38 -20.84 13.77
CA MET A 373 -12.11 -20.97 14.47
C MET A 373 -11.50 -19.59 14.67
N ALA A 374 -11.53 -19.07 15.90
CA ALA A 374 -11.04 -17.73 16.24
C ALA A 374 -9.52 -17.71 16.41
N VAL A 375 -8.85 -16.81 15.70
CA VAL A 375 -7.39 -16.71 15.66
C VAL A 375 -6.88 -15.44 16.32
N ALA A 376 -6.07 -15.59 17.36
CA ALA A 376 -5.30 -14.52 17.98
C ALA A 376 -3.94 -14.31 17.27
N ALA A 377 -3.39 -13.10 17.37
CA ALA A 377 -2.08 -12.76 16.82
C ALA A 377 -0.99 -12.94 17.89
N THR A 378 0.15 -13.53 17.50
CA THR A 378 1.37 -13.55 18.29
C THR A 378 2.47 -12.67 17.71
N ASN A 379 3.33 -12.21 18.59
CA ASN A 379 4.58 -11.53 18.26
C ASN A 379 5.75 -12.52 18.06
N PRO A 380 6.93 -12.03 17.65
CA PRO A 380 8.13 -12.87 17.46
C PRO A 380 8.66 -13.53 18.74
N GLU A 381 8.25 -13.05 19.92
CA GLU A 381 8.55 -13.65 21.22
C GLU A 381 7.59 -14.79 21.61
N ALA A 382 6.69 -15.18 20.69
CA ALA A 382 5.65 -16.18 20.85
C ALA A 382 4.67 -15.87 22.00
N GLU A 383 4.38 -14.58 22.18
CA GLU A 383 3.39 -14.05 23.11
C GLU A 383 2.20 -13.48 22.33
N ILE A 384 0.98 -13.56 22.88
CA ILE A 384 -0.18 -12.88 22.30
C ILE A 384 0.14 -11.38 22.18
N SER A 385 0.04 -10.84 20.96
CA SER A 385 0.33 -9.45 20.65
C SER A 385 -0.57 -8.50 21.44
N SER A 386 -0.02 -7.36 21.85
CA SER A 386 -0.71 -6.39 22.72
C SER A 386 -2.02 -5.84 22.15
N PHE A 387 -2.16 -5.80 20.82
CA PHE A 387 -3.37 -5.36 20.14
C PHE A 387 -4.41 -6.49 19.97
N SER A 388 -4.02 -7.76 20.08
CA SER A 388 -4.91 -8.89 19.78
C SER A 388 -6.07 -8.92 20.78
N ASN A 389 -7.29 -9.05 20.27
CA ASN A 389 -8.46 -9.28 21.11
C ASN A 389 -8.35 -10.66 21.78
N THR A 390 -8.89 -10.76 22.99
CA THR A 390 -8.83 -11.94 23.85
C THR A 390 -10.21 -12.31 24.37
N GLY A 391 -10.41 -13.60 24.66
CA GLY A 391 -11.69 -14.13 25.11
C GLY A 391 -11.70 -15.64 25.17
N LYS A 392 -12.76 -16.21 25.74
CA LYS A 392 -12.95 -17.67 25.81
C LYS A 392 -13.32 -18.28 24.46
N GLU A 393 -13.66 -17.40 23.52
CA GLU A 393 -14.00 -17.71 22.15
C GLU A 393 -12.76 -18.00 21.29
N LEU A 394 -11.54 -17.67 21.76
CA LEU A 394 -10.31 -17.99 21.06
C LEU A 394 -10.11 -19.51 20.95
N ASP A 395 -9.73 -19.98 19.76
CA ASP A 395 -9.37 -21.39 19.52
C ASP A 395 -7.86 -21.56 19.42
N ILE A 396 -7.18 -20.66 18.70
CA ILE A 396 -5.77 -20.83 18.34
C ILE A 396 -5.09 -19.48 18.22
N ALA A 397 -3.77 -19.46 18.28
CA ALA A 397 -2.95 -18.30 17.96
C ALA A 397 -1.96 -18.62 16.84
N ALA A 398 -1.61 -17.58 16.08
CA ALA A 398 -0.63 -17.66 15.00
C ALA A 398 0.13 -16.33 14.85
N PRO A 399 1.29 -16.32 14.16
CA PRO A 399 2.08 -15.11 13.92
C PRO A 399 1.26 -14.00 13.24
N GLY A 400 1.21 -12.82 13.86
CA GLY A 400 0.41 -11.70 13.36
C GLY A 400 1.07 -10.33 13.52
N GLU A 401 2.35 -10.26 13.92
CA GLU A 401 3.05 -8.99 14.15
C GLU A 401 4.40 -9.01 13.41
N LYS A 402 4.72 -7.98 12.61
CA LYS A 402 5.95 -7.92 11.81
C LYS A 402 6.04 -9.04 10.77
N ILE A 403 4.95 -9.25 10.03
CA ILE A 403 4.87 -10.29 8.98
C ILE A 403 5.03 -9.66 7.60
N GLN A 404 5.95 -10.19 6.80
CA GLN A 404 6.11 -9.80 5.41
C GLN A 404 5.03 -10.45 4.54
N THR A 405 4.39 -9.63 3.72
CA THR A 405 3.25 -10.01 2.87
C THR A 405 3.40 -9.43 1.48
N ALA A 406 2.85 -10.10 0.47
CA ALA A 406 2.82 -9.55 -0.87
C ALA A 406 1.97 -8.29 -0.86
N SER A 407 2.47 -7.26 -1.51
CA SER A 407 1.75 -6.02 -1.73
C SER A 407 1.54 -5.86 -3.24
N PHE A 408 0.82 -4.81 -3.60
CA PHE A 408 0.48 -4.53 -4.98
C PHE A 408 1.69 -4.68 -5.91
N PHE A 409 1.49 -5.38 -7.03
CA PHE A 409 2.48 -5.56 -8.08
C PHE A 409 3.75 -6.36 -7.74
N GLY A 410 3.62 -7.36 -6.87
CA GLY A 410 4.77 -8.20 -6.48
C GLY A 410 5.78 -7.45 -5.63
N GLY A 411 5.36 -6.39 -4.94
CA GLY A 411 6.12 -5.81 -3.84
C GLY A 411 5.91 -6.60 -2.56
N ALA A 412 6.66 -6.28 -1.52
CA ALA A 412 6.45 -6.81 -0.17
C ALA A 412 6.17 -5.67 0.79
N VAL A 413 5.27 -5.87 1.75
CA VAL A 413 5.03 -4.97 2.87
C VAL A 413 5.02 -5.78 4.16
N VAL A 414 5.58 -5.21 5.22
CA VAL A 414 5.43 -5.79 6.54
C VAL A 414 4.28 -5.13 7.26
N THR A 415 3.43 -5.97 7.85
CA THR A 415 2.17 -5.57 8.44
C THR A 415 1.88 -6.42 9.69
N HIS A 416 0.83 -6.02 10.40
CA HIS A 416 0.48 -6.52 11.72
C HIS A 416 -1.05 -6.55 11.84
N GLY A 417 -1.58 -7.56 12.52
CA GLY A 417 -3.00 -7.72 12.79
C GLY A 417 -3.39 -9.19 12.97
N THR A 418 -4.51 -9.41 13.64
CA THR A 418 -5.15 -10.73 13.69
C THR A 418 -5.61 -11.18 12.30
N SER A 419 -5.91 -10.25 11.39
CA SER A 419 -6.09 -10.50 9.95
C SER A 419 -4.91 -11.22 9.31
N ILE A 420 -3.69 -10.96 9.77
CA ILE A 420 -2.42 -11.51 9.29
C ILE A 420 -2.12 -12.86 9.94
N ALA A 421 -2.66 -13.11 11.14
CA ALA A 421 -2.54 -14.41 11.83
C ALA A 421 -3.41 -15.50 11.18
N VAL A 422 -4.66 -15.17 10.83
CA VAL A 422 -5.63 -16.08 10.19
C VAL A 422 -5.06 -16.89 9.00
N PRO A 423 -4.38 -16.29 8.00
CA PRO A 423 -3.91 -17.04 6.83
C PRO A 423 -2.86 -18.11 7.14
N HIS A 424 -2.13 -18.00 8.26
CA HIS A 424 -1.23 -19.07 8.71
C HIS A 424 -2.02 -20.33 9.09
N VAL A 425 -3.10 -20.14 9.86
CA VAL A 425 -4.00 -21.22 10.28
C VAL A 425 -4.70 -21.84 9.07
N VAL A 426 -5.18 -21.02 8.15
CA VAL A 426 -5.79 -21.48 6.87
C VAL A 426 -4.79 -22.28 6.04
N GLY A 427 -3.54 -21.80 5.95
CA GLY A 427 -2.44 -22.50 5.29
C GLY A 427 -2.18 -23.88 5.89
N ILE A 428 -2.04 -23.97 7.22
CA ILE A 428 -1.78 -25.25 7.92
C ILE A 428 -2.99 -26.19 7.81
N ALA A 429 -4.21 -25.67 7.98
CA ALA A 429 -5.43 -26.44 7.80
C ALA A 429 -5.50 -27.05 6.39
N SER A 430 -5.11 -26.29 5.36
CA SER A 430 -5.04 -26.81 3.99
C SER A 430 -3.98 -27.91 3.83
N LEU A 431 -2.81 -27.81 4.45
CA LEU A 431 -1.78 -28.86 4.43
C LEU A 431 -2.29 -30.17 5.04
N LEU A 432 -2.96 -30.08 6.19
CA LEU A 432 -3.52 -31.25 6.88
C LEU A 432 -4.63 -31.88 6.05
N TRP A 433 -5.53 -31.06 5.49
CA TRP A 433 -6.68 -31.56 4.74
C TRP A 433 -6.28 -32.17 3.38
N GLU A 434 -5.19 -31.69 2.77
CA GLU A 434 -4.64 -32.23 1.52
C GLU A 434 -4.30 -33.72 1.63
N LYS A 435 -3.97 -34.25 2.82
CA LYS A 435 -3.67 -35.67 3.03
C LYS A 435 -4.87 -36.58 2.77
N ASP A 436 -6.07 -36.16 3.16
CA ASP A 436 -7.31 -36.93 3.00
C ASP A 436 -8.52 -35.99 2.99
N LEU A 437 -8.95 -35.59 1.79
CA LEU A 437 -10.11 -34.71 1.59
C LEU A 437 -11.44 -35.34 2.05
N SER A 438 -11.46 -36.62 2.47
CA SER A 438 -12.65 -37.23 3.08
C SER A 438 -12.81 -36.91 4.57
N LYS A 439 -11.80 -36.29 5.21
CA LYS A 439 -11.93 -35.78 6.58
C LYS A 439 -12.89 -34.60 6.65
N SER A 440 -13.58 -34.46 7.78
CA SER A 440 -14.46 -33.33 8.06
C SER A 440 -13.67 -32.10 8.53
N HIS A 441 -14.24 -30.89 8.38
CA HIS A 441 -13.71 -29.67 8.99
C HIS A 441 -13.42 -29.84 10.50
N GLU A 442 -14.30 -30.53 11.24
CA GLU A 442 -14.08 -30.84 12.67
C GLU A 442 -12.84 -31.68 12.95
N PHE A 443 -12.48 -32.60 12.04
CA PHE A 443 -11.26 -33.37 12.18
C PHE A 443 -10.03 -32.47 12.12
N ILE A 444 -10.03 -31.53 11.16
CA ILE A 444 -8.92 -30.60 10.96
C ILE A 444 -8.84 -29.59 12.12
N ARG A 445 -9.97 -28.98 12.51
CA ARG A 445 -10.04 -28.02 13.64
C ARG A 445 -9.50 -28.64 14.93
N GLN A 446 -9.98 -29.83 15.29
CA GLN A 446 -9.58 -30.48 16.55
C GLN A 446 -8.14 -31.02 16.51
N LEU A 447 -7.64 -31.43 15.35
CA LEU A 447 -6.23 -31.80 15.21
C LEU A 447 -5.33 -30.59 15.46
N ILE A 448 -5.63 -29.44 14.85
CA ILE A 448 -4.88 -28.19 15.03
C ILE A 448 -4.86 -27.79 16.51
N ASP A 449 -6.04 -27.74 17.14
CA ASP A 449 -6.18 -27.37 18.55
C ASP A 449 -5.39 -28.30 19.48
N ALA A 450 -5.57 -29.63 19.33
CA ALA A 450 -4.94 -30.63 20.17
C ALA A 450 -3.41 -30.73 20.03
N THR A 451 -2.83 -30.14 18.99
CA THR A 451 -1.38 -30.21 18.68
C THR A 451 -0.67 -28.87 18.85
N SER A 452 -1.40 -27.83 19.27
CA SER A 452 -0.85 -26.51 19.53
C SER A 452 0.16 -26.49 20.70
N LYS A 453 1.10 -25.54 20.66
CA LYS A 453 2.06 -25.27 21.73
C LYS A 453 1.45 -24.28 22.72
N ASN A 454 1.58 -24.55 24.02
CA ASN A 454 1.09 -23.60 25.04
C ASN A 454 1.85 -22.26 24.98
N ILE A 455 1.11 -21.16 25.05
CA ILE A 455 1.66 -19.79 25.07
C ILE A 455 1.79 -19.29 26.52
N SER A 456 2.86 -18.55 26.83
CA SER A 456 3.15 -18.16 28.21
C SER A 456 2.22 -17.09 28.80
N ASN A 457 1.58 -16.27 27.97
CA ASN A 457 0.71 -15.16 28.39
C ASN A 457 -0.77 -15.38 28.06
N SER A 458 -1.19 -16.61 27.76
CA SER A 458 -2.58 -16.98 27.45
C SER A 458 -2.86 -18.40 27.92
N ASP A 459 -3.97 -18.59 28.64
CA ASP A 459 -4.50 -19.91 29.00
C ASP A 459 -5.66 -20.31 28.06
N GLU A 460 -6.08 -19.40 27.17
CA GLU A 460 -7.25 -19.53 26.32
C GLU A 460 -6.96 -20.30 25.02
N CYS A 461 -5.75 -20.17 24.47
CA CYS A 461 -5.35 -20.81 23.22
C CYS A 461 -3.82 -21.04 23.15
N GLY A 462 -3.40 -21.96 22.27
CA GLY A 462 -2.00 -22.26 21.97
C GLY A 462 -1.54 -21.75 20.60
N LEU A 463 -0.22 -21.69 20.38
CA LEU A 463 0.41 -21.39 19.10
C LEU A 463 0.33 -22.61 18.18
N ILE A 464 -0.13 -22.43 16.95
CA ILE A 464 -0.23 -23.51 15.96
C ILE A 464 1.14 -24.11 15.59
N ASP A 465 1.20 -25.43 15.39
CA ASP A 465 2.42 -26.19 15.04
C ASP A 465 2.14 -27.17 13.89
N ALA A 466 2.65 -26.86 12.69
CA ALA A 466 2.38 -27.63 11.48
C ALA A 466 3.03 -29.01 11.49
N ASP A 467 4.31 -29.11 11.88
CA ASP A 467 5.05 -30.38 11.86
C ASP A 467 4.49 -31.34 12.91
N TYR A 468 4.20 -30.86 14.11
CA TYR A 468 3.63 -31.71 15.16
C TYR A 468 2.24 -32.21 14.78
N ALA A 469 1.37 -31.33 14.24
CA ALA A 469 0.06 -31.71 13.72
C ALA A 469 0.18 -32.77 12.61
N MET A 470 1.13 -32.61 11.69
CA MET A 470 1.38 -33.55 10.60
C MET A 470 1.85 -34.92 11.12
N SER A 471 2.72 -34.93 12.13
CA SER A 471 3.24 -36.15 12.76
C SER A 471 2.13 -36.94 13.49
N MET A 472 1.17 -36.23 14.08
CA MET A 472 0.07 -36.81 14.86
C MET A 472 -1.15 -37.18 14.03
N TYR A 473 -1.18 -36.82 12.74
CA TYR A 473 -2.34 -37.00 11.86
C TYR A 473 -2.94 -38.42 11.87
N GLU A 474 -2.10 -39.46 11.70
CA GLU A 474 -2.60 -40.86 11.64
C GLU A 474 -3.11 -41.32 13.01
N THR A 475 -2.39 -40.98 14.08
CA THR A 475 -2.81 -41.25 15.46
C THR A 475 -4.16 -40.62 15.75
N PHE A 476 -4.36 -39.37 15.33
CA PHE A 476 -5.62 -38.66 15.48
C PHE A 476 -6.73 -39.31 14.63
N ALA A 477 -6.44 -39.65 13.37
CA ALA A 477 -7.37 -40.33 12.45
C ALA A 477 -7.92 -41.66 12.97
N GLU A 478 -7.09 -42.45 13.65
CA GLU A 478 -7.51 -43.73 14.24
C GLU A 478 -8.47 -43.56 15.43
N ASN A 479 -8.38 -42.44 16.15
CA ASN A 479 -9.09 -42.22 17.42
C ASN A 479 -10.23 -41.19 17.34
N PHE A 480 -10.29 -40.35 16.30
CA PHE A 480 -11.25 -39.24 16.18
C PHE A 480 -12.73 -39.63 16.31
N LYS A 481 -13.10 -40.85 15.90
CA LYS A 481 -14.50 -41.32 15.97
C LYS A 481 -14.87 -41.99 17.31
N ASP A 482 -13.94 -42.08 18.25
CA ASP A 482 -14.19 -42.64 19.57
C ASP A 482 -14.72 -41.56 20.53
N SER A 483 -16.05 -41.37 20.52
CA SER A 483 -16.75 -40.37 21.35
C SER A 483 -16.58 -40.56 22.87
N GLY A 484 -15.87 -41.60 23.31
CA GLY A 484 -15.58 -41.88 24.72
C GLY A 484 -14.21 -41.41 25.20
N ARG A 485 -13.34 -40.90 24.32
CA ARG A 485 -11.98 -40.43 24.63
C ARG A 485 -11.82 -38.95 24.33
N LYS A 486 -11.09 -38.25 25.19
CA LYS A 486 -10.67 -36.87 24.94
C LYS A 486 -9.41 -36.87 24.08
N ASN A 487 -9.19 -35.82 23.29
CA ASN A 487 -7.99 -35.70 22.45
C ASN A 487 -6.69 -35.83 23.28
N GLU A 488 -6.68 -35.25 24.48
CA GLU A 488 -5.61 -35.35 25.49
C GLU A 488 -5.25 -36.80 25.90
N ASP A 489 -6.15 -37.77 25.70
CA ASP A 489 -5.91 -39.17 26.08
C ASP A 489 -5.00 -39.92 25.08
N PHE A 490 -4.86 -39.42 23.85
CA PHE A 490 -4.15 -40.10 22.78
C PHE A 490 -3.24 -39.20 21.92
N ILE A 491 -3.36 -37.88 22.05
CA ILE A 491 -2.39 -36.91 21.55
C ILE A 491 -1.55 -36.43 22.74
N PRO A 492 -0.25 -36.75 22.78
CA PRO A 492 0.63 -36.19 23.80
C PRO A 492 0.62 -34.67 23.73
N VAL A 493 0.61 -33.99 24.89
CA VAL A 493 0.75 -32.54 24.93
C VAL A 493 2.04 -32.14 24.22
N ASN A 494 1.95 -31.13 23.36
CA ASN A 494 3.13 -30.56 22.72
C ASN A 494 3.98 -29.84 23.77
N THR A 495 5.11 -30.44 24.14
CA THR A 495 6.05 -29.89 25.13
C THR A 495 7.27 -29.25 24.50
N GLU A 496 7.28 -29.04 23.19
CA GLU A 496 8.37 -28.34 22.52
C GLU A 496 8.43 -26.88 23.00
N SER A 497 9.65 -26.35 23.07
CA SER A 497 9.85 -24.95 23.40
C SER A 497 9.31 -24.08 22.27
N LEU A 498 8.67 -22.97 22.64
CA LEU A 498 8.36 -21.91 21.69
C LEU A 498 9.66 -21.31 21.16
N ASP A 499 9.76 -21.20 19.84
CA ASP A 499 10.83 -20.45 19.21
C ASP A 499 10.59 -18.96 19.46
N ARG A 500 11.65 -18.27 19.87
CA ARG A 500 11.64 -16.83 20.13
C ARG A 500 12.68 -16.19 19.25
N PHE A 501 12.28 -15.16 18.53
CA PHE A 501 13.12 -14.46 17.59
C PHE A 501 13.52 -13.12 18.22
N GLU A 502 14.58 -13.14 19.05
CA GLU A 502 15.20 -11.92 19.58
C GLU A 502 15.86 -11.16 18.42
N GLU A 503 15.44 -9.91 18.19
CA GLU A 503 15.87 -9.05 17.07
C GLU A 503 15.32 -9.48 15.70
N ILE A 504 14.01 -9.32 15.49
CA ILE A 504 13.59 -8.81 14.19
C ILE A 504 14.16 -7.39 14.09
N ASN A 505 15.29 -7.27 13.38
CA ASN A 505 16.08 -6.06 13.23
C ASN A 505 15.16 -4.85 12.96
N ASP A 506 14.97 -3.96 13.93
CA ASP A 506 14.16 -2.74 13.76
C ASP A 506 14.77 -1.79 12.69
N ASP A 507 16.00 -2.09 12.26
CA ASP A 507 16.74 -1.43 11.17
C ASP A 507 16.34 -1.94 9.75
N GLU A 508 15.54 -3.01 9.63
CA GLU A 508 14.85 -3.38 8.39
C GLU A 508 13.49 -2.68 8.34
N ALA A 509 13.53 -1.38 8.05
CA ALA A 509 12.39 -0.48 8.03
C ALA A 509 11.20 -1.05 7.24
N TYR A 510 10.22 -1.52 8.00
CA TYR A 510 8.95 -2.05 7.52
C TYR A 510 8.07 -0.95 6.93
N VAL A 511 7.57 -1.22 5.72
CA VAL A 511 7.14 -0.22 4.76
C VAL A 511 5.63 0.09 4.87
N GLU A 512 5.18 0.76 5.93
CA GLU A 512 3.80 1.25 6.06
C GLU A 512 3.47 2.37 5.04
N GLY A 513 2.26 2.41 4.49
CA GLY A 513 1.91 3.22 3.30
C GLY A 513 0.96 4.39 3.55
N ARG A 514 1.50 5.61 3.67
CA ARG A 514 0.78 6.88 3.40
C ARG A 514 1.73 7.82 2.63
N TRP A 515 1.22 8.67 1.75
CA TRP A 515 2.04 9.65 1.00
C TRP A 515 1.88 11.02 1.63
N ARG A 516 2.66 11.22 2.69
CA ARG A 516 3.12 12.48 3.26
C ARG A 516 4.67 12.40 3.30
N GLY A 517 5.36 13.07 4.22
CA GLY A 517 6.83 12.98 4.31
C GLY A 517 7.37 11.54 4.35
N ASP A 518 6.62 10.62 4.96
CA ASP A 518 6.81 9.16 4.97
C ASP A 518 6.87 8.52 3.56
N GLY A 519 6.07 8.97 2.61
CA GLY A 519 6.08 8.49 1.22
C GLY A 519 7.38 8.83 0.47
N HIS A 520 7.94 10.02 0.73
CA HIS A 520 9.22 10.43 0.14
C HIS A 520 10.39 9.68 0.77
N THR A 521 10.38 9.44 2.08
CA THR A 521 11.41 8.63 2.74
C THR A 521 11.35 7.18 2.28
N LYS A 522 10.14 6.63 2.11
CA LYS A 522 9.90 5.28 1.57
C LYS A 522 10.41 5.09 0.14
N LEU A 523 10.29 6.10 -0.72
CA LEU A 523 10.91 6.06 -2.06
C LEU A 523 12.44 6.08 -2.02
N VAL A 524 13.04 6.75 -1.01
CA VAL A 524 14.49 6.71 -0.79
C VAL A 524 14.90 5.31 -0.36
N ASP A 525 14.20 4.73 0.62
CA ASP A 525 14.45 3.36 1.11
C ASP A 525 14.42 2.33 -0.03
N LEU A 526 13.29 2.27 -0.75
CA LEU A 526 13.06 1.38 -1.90
C LEU A 526 14.05 1.59 -3.06
N GLY A 527 14.70 2.74 -3.12
CA GLY A 527 15.70 3.05 -4.13
C GLY A 527 17.13 2.67 -3.71
N THR A 528 17.35 2.42 -2.42
CA THR A 528 18.65 2.04 -1.82
C THR A 528 18.85 0.54 -1.63
N ASP A 529 17.82 -0.30 -1.85
CA ASP A 529 17.82 -1.76 -1.66
C ASP A 529 19.02 -2.52 -2.27
N SER A 530 19.77 -1.91 -3.20
CA SER A 530 20.94 -2.50 -3.85
C SER A 530 22.19 -1.60 -3.88
N LEU A 531 22.24 -0.55 -3.05
CA LEU A 531 23.33 0.44 -3.03
C LEU A 531 24.10 0.36 -1.71
N GLU A 532 25.42 0.53 -1.73
CA GLU A 532 26.28 0.44 -0.54
C GLU A 532 26.37 1.80 0.20
N MET A 533 25.22 2.45 0.39
CA MET A 533 25.15 3.77 1.05
C MET A 533 25.10 3.64 2.57
N SER A 534 25.93 4.40 3.29
CA SER A 534 25.89 4.40 4.76
C SER A 534 24.54 4.88 5.31
N ALA A 535 24.08 4.30 6.44
CA ALA A 535 22.83 4.69 7.12
C ALA A 535 22.73 6.22 7.37
N LYS A 536 23.83 6.84 7.82
CA LYS A 536 23.92 8.29 8.00
C LYS A 536 23.61 9.07 6.71
N THR A 537 24.05 8.55 5.57
CA THR A 537 23.81 9.19 4.27
C THR A 537 22.35 9.08 3.87
N ILE A 538 21.74 7.90 4.05
CA ILE A 538 20.32 7.66 3.78
C ILE A 538 19.45 8.61 4.61
N GLU A 539 19.73 8.75 5.91
CA GLU A 539 19.03 9.68 6.80
C GLU A 539 19.10 11.14 6.35
N ILE A 540 20.26 11.59 5.86
CA ILE A 540 20.42 12.95 5.35
C ILE A 540 19.62 13.15 4.06
N ILE A 541 19.56 12.13 3.19
CA ILE A 541 18.76 12.15 1.95
C ILE A 541 17.27 12.19 2.28
N LYS A 542 16.81 11.36 3.21
CA LYS A 542 15.42 11.36 3.72
C LYS A 542 15.03 12.73 4.28
N ALA A 543 15.88 13.30 5.14
CA ALA A 543 15.65 14.64 5.69
C ALA A 543 15.50 15.70 4.58
N GLY A 544 16.29 15.60 3.51
CA GLY A 544 16.16 16.46 2.34
C GLY A 544 14.86 16.24 1.54
N ALA A 545 14.43 14.98 1.41
CA ALA A 545 13.27 14.58 0.63
C ALA A 545 11.93 15.03 1.24
N ILE A 546 11.88 15.31 2.55
CA ILE A 546 10.67 15.81 3.22
C ILE A 546 10.72 17.31 3.52
N TYR A 547 11.90 17.92 3.46
CA TYR A 547 12.10 19.29 3.92
C TYR A 547 11.30 20.33 3.12
N THR A 548 11.14 20.10 1.82
CA THR A 548 10.43 20.99 0.88
C THR A 548 8.93 21.09 1.15
N ASP A 549 8.35 20.10 1.84
CA ASP A 549 6.96 20.11 2.31
C ASP A 549 6.77 20.67 3.71
N SER A 550 7.87 20.89 4.43
CA SER A 550 7.85 21.53 5.74
C SER A 550 7.69 23.06 5.61
N ASP A 551 7.08 23.68 6.61
CA ASP A 551 6.99 25.14 6.68
C ASP A 551 8.36 25.78 7.03
N ALA A 552 9.32 24.98 7.49
CA ALA A 552 10.62 25.42 7.99
C ALA A 552 11.44 26.16 6.92
N GLY A 553 11.42 25.69 5.67
CA GLY A 553 12.21 26.27 4.58
C GLY A 553 11.55 27.44 3.83
N ASN A 554 10.25 27.68 4.05
CA ASN A 554 9.42 28.60 3.24
C ASN A 554 9.65 28.39 1.72
N ILE A 555 9.64 27.12 1.31
CA ILE A 555 9.73 26.65 -0.08
C ILE A 555 8.62 25.65 -0.42
N LYS A 556 7.57 25.63 0.42
CA LYS A 556 6.41 24.73 0.31
C LYS A 556 5.38 25.23 -0.69
N GLY A 557 4.85 24.27 -1.46
CA GLY A 557 3.62 24.45 -2.22
C GLY A 557 3.85 24.50 -3.72
N TYR A 558 3.25 23.52 -4.40
CA TYR A 558 3.27 23.29 -5.85
C TYR A 558 3.18 24.56 -6.72
N GLY A 559 2.23 25.46 -6.45
CA GLY A 559 2.04 26.68 -7.25
C GLY A 559 3.02 27.81 -6.91
N LYS A 560 3.52 27.86 -5.67
CA LYS A 560 4.39 28.93 -5.17
C LYS A 560 5.86 28.61 -5.45
N TYR A 561 6.24 27.33 -5.38
CA TYR A 561 7.61 26.82 -5.56
C TYR A 561 7.66 25.61 -6.51
N PRO A 562 7.10 25.70 -7.73
CA PRO A 562 7.05 24.58 -8.68
C PRO A 562 8.42 23.97 -9.02
N GLU A 563 9.50 24.74 -8.87
CA GLU A 563 10.88 24.30 -9.07
C GLU A 563 11.42 23.31 -8.03
N TYR A 564 10.67 23.03 -6.97
CA TYR A 564 10.95 21.96 -6.01
C TYR A 564 9.86 20.88 -6.00
N HIS A 565 8.67 21.16 -6.54
CA HIS A 565 7.45 20.35 -6.40
C HIS A 565 6.97 19.75 -7.74
N GLY A 566 7.87 19.56 -8.71
CA GLY A 566 7.53 18.96 -10.01
C GLY A 566 6.58 19.79 -10.90
N GLY A 567 6.46 21.10 -10.63
CA GLY A 567 5.56 22.01 -11.33
C GLY A 567 6.02 22.39 -12.74
N VAL A 568 5.05 22.66 -13.64
CA VAL A 568 5.35 23.09 -15.03
C VAL A 568 5.14 24.59 -15.27
N LYS A 569 4.62 25.31 -14.28
CA LYS A 569 4.42 26.76 -14.34
C LYS A 569 4.51 27.42 -12.97
N TRP A 570 4.98 28.66 -12.93
CA TRP A 570 5.01 29.51 -11.75
C TRP A 570 4.14 30.76 -11.97
N ASP A 571 3.06 30.87 -11.20
CA ASP A 571 2.14 32.01 -11.21
C ASP A 571 2.69 33.12 -10.31
N LYS A 572 3.69 33.83 -10.82
CA LYS A 572 4.46 34.85 -10.07
C LYS A 572 3.58 35.97 -9.49
N VAL A 573 2.49 36.30 -10.19
CA VAL A 573 1.42 37.19 -9.71
C VAL A 573 0.08 36.59 -10.15
N PRO A 574 -0.87 36.34 -9.23
CA PRO A 574 -2.19 35.82 -9.58
C PRO A 574 -2.82 36.63 -10.71
N GLY A 575 -3.04 35.99 -11.86
CA GLY A 575 -3.70 36.58 -13.03
C GLY A 575 -2.89 37.52 -13.92
N LYS A 576 -1.55 37.62 -13.80
CA LYS A 576 -0.75 38.57 -14.61
C LYS A 576 0.48 38.02 -15.33
N GLU A 577 1.19 37.03 -14.79
CA GLU A 577 2.40 36.50 -15.43
C GLU A 577 2.62 35.03 -15.06
N VAL A 578 2.71 34.16 -16.08
CA VAL A 578 2.98 32.71 -15.95
C VAL A 578 4.38 32.43 -16.47
N VAL A 579 5.26 31.90 -15.63
CA VAL A 579 6.63 31.51 -16.01
C VAL A 579 6.66 29.99 -16.25
N PRO A 580 7.12 29.49 -17.41
CA PRO A 580 7.24 28.06 -17.64
C PRO A 580 8.35 27.45 -16.77
N VAL A 581 8.13 26.21 -16.32
CA VAL A 581 9.08 25.47 -15.49
C VAL A 581 9.36 24.12 -16.15
N ASN A 582 10.63 23.84 -16.43
CA ASN A 582 11.11 22.53 -16.85
C ASN A 582 11.68 21.82 -15.62
N PHE A 583 10.90 20.90 -15.04
CA PHE A 583 11.30 20.18 -13.83
C PHE A 583 12.54 19.30 -14.04
N VAL A 584 12.75 18.75 -15.25
CA VAL A 584 13.96 17.96 -15.58
C VAL A 584 15.17 18.88 -15.45
N SER A 585 15.12 20.08 -16.04
CA SER A 585 16.19 21.06 -15.90
C SER A 585 16.41 21.52 -14.45
N CYS A 586 15.33 21.67 -13.65
CA CYS A 586 15.43 21.92 -12.21
C CYS A 586 16.14 20.78 -11.47
N TYR A 587 15.79 19.52 -11.76
CA TYR A 587 16.43 18.32 -11.22
C TYR A 587 17.95 18.32 -11.51
N LEU A 588 18.34 18.51 -12.78
CA LEU A 588 19.74 18.58 -13.18
C LEU A 588 20.47 19.71 -12.44
N PHE A 589 19.83 20.87 -12.29
CA PHE A 589 20.46 21.99 -11.61
C PHE A 589 20.61 21.76 -10.10
N LEU A 590 19.61 21.17 -9.44
CA LEU A 590 19.67 20.84 -8.01
C LEU A 590 20.81 19.85 -7.72
N THR A 591 20.97 18.82 -8.53
CA THR A 591 22.07 17.85 -8.35
C THR A 591 23.45 18.47 -8.63
N ARG A 592 23.57 19.38 -9.62
CA ARG A 592 24.80 20.15 -9.84
C ARG A 592 25.14 21.06 -8.64
N ILE A 593 24.15 21.70 -8.03
CA ILE A 593 24.33 22.48 -6.79
C ILE A 593 24.73 21.56 -5.62
N ALA A 594 24.14 20.37 -5.56
CA ALA A 594 24.45 19.37 -4.53
C ALA A 594 25.93 18.96 -4.56
N LEU A 595 26.51 18.68 -5.73
CA LEU A 595 27.95 18.38 -5.87
C LEU A 595 28.87 19.52 -5.38
N ARG A 596 28.38 20.75 -5.44
CA ARG A 596 29.08 21.93 -4.93
C ARG A 596 28.75 22.23 -3.46
N GLY A 597 27.96 21.39 -2.80
CA GLY A 597 27.52 21.53 -1.42
C GLY A 597 26.76 22.82 -1.18
N GLY A 598 25.88 23.20 -2.11
CA GLY A 598 25.05 24.40 -2.00
C GLY A 598 25.68 25.67 -2.58
N ASP A 599 26.92 25.65 -3.06
CA ASP A 599 27.52 26.82 -3.68
C ASP A 599 26.93 27.11 -5.06
N THR A 600 26.10 28.15 -5.13
CA THR A 600 25.47 28.61 -6.36
C THR A 600 26.24 29.72 -7.08
N SER A 601 27.33 30.23 -6.49
CA SER A 601 28.06 31.39 -7.00
C SER A 601 28.74 31.12 -8.34
N VAL A 602 29.14 29.86 -8.57
CA VAL A 602 29.81 29.38 -9.78
C VAL A 602 28.91 29.36 -11.01
N PHE A 603 27.60 29.19 -10.83
CA PHE A 603 26.67 29.11 -11.97
C PHE A 603 26.35 30.53 -12.49
N LYS A 604 27.01 30.93 -13.58
CA LYS A 604 26.77 32.25 -14.23
C LYS A 604 25.79 32.18 -15.39
N ARG A 605 25.65 31.01 -16.01
CA ARG A 605 24.77 30.77 -17.17
C ARG A 605 23.52 30.01 -16.74
N VAL A 606 22.42 30.31 -17.41
CA VAL A 606 21.15 29.62 -17.19
C VAL A 606 21.24 28.22 -17.82
N PRO A 607 20.90 27.13 -17.09
CA PRO A 607 20.89 25.79 -17.63
C PRO A 607 19.96 25.65 -18.85
N ILE A 608 20.31 24.73 -19.75
CA ILE A 608 19.48 24.40 -20.90
C ILE A 608 18.10 23.93 -20.42
N GLY A 609 17.04 24.42 -21.08
CA GLY A 609 15.65 24.15 -20.72
C GLY A 609 15.12 24.95 -19.52
N MET A 610 15.93 25.78 -18.85
CA MET A 610 15.50 26.57 -17.67
C MET A 610 15.19 28.03 -18.01
N ASP A 611 14.14 28.58 -17.40
CA ASP A 611 13.88 30.03 -17.43
C ASP A 611 14.80 30.78 -16.44
N ALA A 612 15.36 31.92 -16.86
CA ALA A 612 16.27 32.74 -16.05
C ALA A 612 15.67 33.15 -14.69
N ARG A 613 14.35 33.32 -14.60
CA ARG A 613 13.67 33.67 -13.34
C ARG A 613 13.65 32.49 -12.38
N ILE A 614 13.44 31.27 -12.87
CA ILE A 614 13.49 30.04 -12.08
C ILE A 614 14.92 29.78 -11.61
N PHE A 615 15.90 29.95 -12.50
CA PHE A 615 17.32 29.88 -12.17
C PHE A 615 17.69 30.82 -11.00
N ASN A 616 17.30 32.10 -11.09
CA ASN A 616 17.56 33.06 -10.03
C ASN A 616 16.79 32.74 -8.73
N LYS A 617 15.59 32.17 -8.84
CA LYS A 617 14.77 31.77 -7.69
C LYS A 617 15.43 30.65 -6.89
N ILE A 618 15.88 29.57 -7.56
CA ILE A 618 16.65 28.49 -6.93
C ILE A 618 17.91 29.06 -6.27
N LYS A 619 18.69 29.89 -6.98
CA LYS A 619 19.91 30.50 -6.43
C LYS A 619 19.67 31.42 -5.23
N SER A 620 18.49 32.02 -5.11
CA SER A 620 18.15 32.86 -3.94
C SER A 620 17.87 32.04 -2.68
N LYS A 621 17.47 30.78 -2.85
CA LYS A 621 17.11 29.85 -1.78
C LYS A 621 18.24 28.88 -1.41
N ILE A 622 19.25 28.69 -2.27
CA ILE A 622 20.38 27.80 -1.98
C ILE A 622 21.71 28.57 -2.04
N THR A 623 22.43 28.58 -0.93
CA THR A 623 23.79 29.12 -0.83
C THR A 623 24.65 28.19 0.02
N THR A 624 25.94 28.52 0.18
CA THR A 624 26.83 27.84 1.13
C THR A 624 26.44 28.05 2.60
N THR A 625 25.58 29.02 2.89
CA THR A 625 25.19 29.41 4.25
C THR A 625 23.77 28.97 4.62
N LYS A 626 22.88 28.80 3.64
CA LYS A 626 21.47 28.46 3.89
C LYS A 626 20.83 27.61 2.79
N PHE A 627 19.74 26.95 3.17
CA PHE A 627 18.75 26.41 2.25
C PHE A 627 17.35 26.88 2.67
N GLY A 628 16.56 27.30 1.69
CA GLY A 628 15.32 28.01 1.97
C GLY A 628 15.61 29.35 2.68
N ASP A 629 14.93 29.54 3.80
CA ASP A 629 15.13 30.68 4.71
C ASP A 629 15.93 30.31 5.98
N LEU A 630 16.38 29.05 6.12
CA LEU A 630 17.12 28.57 7.31
C LEU A 630 18.61 28.32 7.04
N PRO A 631 19.49 28.58 8.02
CA PRO A 631 20.91 28.30 7.88
C PRO A 631 21.22 26.80 7.92
N TRP A 632 22.24 26.36 7.19
CA TRP A 632 22.66 24.95 7.17
C TRP A 632 23.08 24.42 8.55
N SER A 633 23.56 25.30 9.45
CA SER A 633 23.87 24.93 10.83
C SER A 633 22.65 24.49 11.62
N GLN A 634 21.45 24.95 11.25
CA GLN A 634 20.19 24.53 11.85
C GLN A 634 19.63 23.29 11.15
N ILE A 635 19.65 23.27 9.82
CA ILE A 635 19.13 22.15 9.00
C ILE A 635 19.91 20.86 9.26
N LEU A 636 21.25 20.95 9.36
CA LEU A 636 22.14 19.80 9.53
C LEU A 636 22.75 19.72 10.94
N ALA A 637 22.08 20.30 11.94
CA ALA A 637 22.58 20.35 13.32
C ALA A 637 22.96 18.96 13.85
N GLN A 638 22.14 17.94 13.54
CA GLN A 638 22.32 16.56 13.97
C GLN A 638 23.41 15.79 13.17
N TYR A 639 23.68 16.20 11.93
CA TYR A 639 24.54 15.45 11.01
C TYR A 639 25.94 16.07 10.84
N GLY A 640 26.07 17.35 11.16
CA GLY A 640 27.24 18.20 10.91
C GLY A 640 27.11 18.94 9.57
N ASN A 641 27.43 20.25 9.58
CA ASN A 641 27.35 21.09 8.38
C ASN A 641 28.61 20.97 7.49
N THR A 642 28.75 19.83 6.80
CA THR A 642 29.83 19.58 5.85
C THR A 642 29.35 19.75 4.39
N LYS A 643 30.29 19.95 3.45
CA LYS A 643 29.96 20.00 2.01
C LYS A 643 29.26 18.71 1.56
N THR A 644 29.71 17.56 2.06
CA THR A 644 29.17 16.22 1.77
C THR A 644 27.75 16.05 2.30
N ASN A 645 27.47 16.45 3.53
CA ASN A 645 26.12 16.33 4.09
C ASN A 645 25.14 17.27 3.37
N ARG A 646 25.58 18.48 2.99
CA ARG A 646 24.79 19.37 2.13
C ARG A 646 24.53 18.76 0.75
N LYS A 647 25.50 18.05 0.16
CA LYS A 647 25.29 17.28 -1.08
C LYS A 647 24.12 16.31 -0.91
N TYR A 648 24.20 15.40 0.05
CA TYR A 648 23.19 14.37 0.24
C TYR A 648 21.81 14.94 0.55
N PHE A 649 21.74 15.99 1.37
CA PHE A 649 20.48 16.67 1.65
C PHE A 649 19.85 17.25 0.38
N LEU A 650 20.67 17.89 -0.47
CA LEU A 650 20.21 18.45 -1.74
C LEU A 650 19.85 17.37 -2.79
N TYR A 651 20.43 16.17 -2.72
CA TYR A 651 19.95 15.01 -3.48
C TYR A 651 18.58 14.54 -2.98
N GLY A 652 18.33 14.57 -1.67
CA GLY A 652 16.99 14.37 -1.10
C GLY A 652 15.95 15.34 -1.68
N VAL A 653 16.29 16.64 -1.74
CA VAL A 653 15.45 17.67 -2.36
C VAL A 653 15.19 17.37 -3.85
N ALA A 654 16.20 16.85 -4.56
CA ALA A 654 16.07 16.45 -5.96
C ALA A 654 15.16 15.21 -6.13
N ILE A 655 15.22 14.26 -5.21
CA ILE A 655 14.35 13.07 -5.15
C ILE A 655 12.90 13.47 -4.90
N HIS A 656 12.65 14.40 -3.99
CA HIS A 656 11.31 14.97 -3.79
C HIS A 656 10.78 15.59 -5.08
N LEU A 657 11.56 16.46 -5.72
CA LEU A 657 11.16 17.06 -6.99
C LEU A 657 10.85 16.01 -8.06
N VAL A 658 11.63 14.93 -8.18
CA VAL A 658 11.43 13.84 -9.15
C VAL A 658 10.23 12.96 -8.79
N SER A 659 9.95 12.71 -7.51
CA SER A 659 8.79 11.93 -7.09
C SER A 659 7.47 12.70 -7.26
N ASP A 660 7.43 13.97 -6.83
CA ASP A 660 6.31 14.91 -7.05
C ASP A 660 5.99 15.12 -8.52
N SER A 661 7.04 15.08 -9.32
CA SER A 661 7.03 15.13 -10.77
C SER A 661 6.11 14.06 -11.36
N PHE A 662 6.12 12.87 -10.78
CA PHE A 662 5.24 11.78 -11.17
C PHE A 662 3.98 11.73 -10.32
N ALA A 663 3.87 12.47 -9.21
CA ALA A 663 2.63 12.56 -8.43
C ALA A 663 1.65 13.60 -8.99
N HIS A 664 2.13 14.77 -9.36
CA HIS A 664 1.30 15.93 -9.66
C HIS A 664 1.23 16.24 -11.17
N ARG A 665 0.04 16.66 -11.63
CA ARG A 665 -0.28 16.93 -13.05
C ARG A 665 -0.18 15.73 -13.96
N ILE A 666 -0.82 14.67 -13.52
CA ILE A 666 -0.85 13.38 -14.20
C ILE A 666 -2.21 13.21 -14.84
N TRP A 667 -2.19 12.78 -16.10
CA TRP A 667 -3.36 12.39 -16.85
C TRP A 667 -3.40 10.88 -16.90
N TYR A 668 -4.38 10.27 -16.25
CA TYR A 668 -4.53 8.84 -16.34
C TYR A 668 -5.44 8.47 -17.51
N LYS A 669 -5.25 7.26 -18.04
CA LYS A 669 -6.04 6.77 -19.17
C LYS A 669 -7.22 5.99 -18.65
N GLU A 670 -8.40 6.33 -19.13
CA GLU A 670 -9.63 5.58 -18.94
C GLU A 670 -10.03 5.04 -20.30
N ASN A 671 -10.22 3.72 -20.44
CA ASN A 671 -10.55 3.06 -21.70
C ASN A 671 -9.55 3.35 -22.85
N GLY A 672 -8.26 3.50 -22.54
CA GLY A 672 -7.19 3.73 -23.51
C GLY A 672 -7.07 5.17 -24.02
N VAL A 673 -7.92 6.10 -23.57
CA VAL A 673 -7.89 7.52 -23.94
C VAL A 673 -7.33 8.35 -22.79
N VAL A 674 -6.34 9.20 -23.08
CA VAL A 674 -5.82 10.18 -22.11
C VAL A 674 -6.85 11.30 -22.00
N GLY A 675 -7.53 11.43 -20.85
CA GLY A 675 -8.62 12.40 -20.73
C GLY A 675 -8.92 12.95 -19.34
N LYS A 676 -8.54 12.27 -18.26
CA LYS A 676 -8.81 12.72 -16.89
C LYS A 676 -7.55 13.19 -16.18
N TYR A 677 -7.60 14.40 -15.63
CA TYR A 677 -6.53 15.03 -14.87
C TYR A 677 -6.66 14.69 -13.39
N MET A 678 -5.59 14.17 -12.79
CA MET A 678 -5.50 13.79 -11.39
C MET A 678 -5.24 15.02 -10.50
N LYS A 679 -6.12 15.24 -9.53
CA LYS A 679 -6.05 16.34 -8.54
C LYS A 679 -5.69 15.77 -7.17
N HIS A 680 -5.20 16.63 -6.28
CA HIS A 680 -5.11 16.29 -4.85
C HIS A 680 -6.53 16.05 -4.28
N PRO A 681 -6.74 15.05 -3.39
CA PRO A 681 -5.74 14.15 -2.81
C PRO A 681 -5.41 12.91 -3.66
N ASP A 682 -6.14 12.64 -4.75
CA ASP A 682 -5.88 11.46 -5.60
C ASP A 682 -4.46 11.43 -6.18
N ALA A 683 -3.86 12.60 -6.41
CA ALA A 683 -2.48 12.74 -6.83
C ALA A 683 -1.49 12.12 -5.83
N ASP A 684 -1.82 12.14 -4.55
CA ASP A 684 -0.98 11.69 -3.45
C ASP A 684 -1.30 10.23 -3.13
N ASN A 685 -2.41 9.70 -3.62
CA ASN A 685 -2.73 8.29 -3.46
C ASN A 685 -1.97 7.45 -4.52
N PRO A 686 -1.00 6.61 -4.12
CA PRO A 686 -0.25 5.77 -5.07
C PRO A 686 -1.14 4.73 -5.78
N ILE A 687 -2.31 4.40 -5.23
CA ILE A 687 -3.28 3.45 -5.78
C ILE A 687 -4.00 4.02 -7.01
N LYS A 688 -4.25 5.34 -7.05
CA LYS A 688 -5.03 5.98 -8.13
C LYS A 688 -4.38 5.86 -9.51
N CYS A 689 -3.06 5.70 -9.56
CA CYS A 689 -2.36 5.32 -10.77
C CYS A 689 -1.10 4.53 -10.41
N LYS A 690 -1.31 3.28 -10.04
CA LYS A 690 -0.25 2.40 -9.53
C LYS A 690 1.04 2.34 -10.42
N ASN A 691 0.92 2.31 -11.76
CA ASN A 691 2.11 2.27 -12.64
C ASN A 691 2.97 3.55 -12.60
N ARG A 692 2.37 4.70 -12.29
CA ARG A 692 3.07 5.98 -12.12
C ARG A 692 4.03 5.93 -10.94
N PHE A 693 3.63 5.25 -9.87
CA PHE A 693 4.48 5.03 -8.70
C PHE A 693 5.67 4.13 -9.05
N LYS A 694 5.48 3.06 -9.84
CA LYS A 694 6.59 2.23 -10.34
C LYS A 694 7.61 3.02 -11.14
N VAL A 695 7.14 3.84 -12.09
CA VAL A 695 8.00 4.72 -12.87
C VAL A 695 8.74 5.73 -11.97
N ALA A 696 8.07 6.26 -10.95
CA ALA A 696 8.68 7.17 -9.98
C ALA A 696 9.77 6.48 -9.14
N LYS A 697 9.52 5.26 -8.65
CA LYS A 697 10.49 4.44 -7.92
C LYS A 697 11.76 4.22 -8.75
N GLU A 698 11.61 3.78 -10.00
CA GLU A 698 12.76 3.54 -10.87
C GLU A 698 13.52 4.82 -11.22
N ALA A 699 12.82 5.95 -11.35
CA ALA A 699 13.48 7.24 -11.51
C ALA A 699 14.27 7.62 -10.24
N VAL A 700 13.70 7.46 -9.05
CA VAL A 700 14.38 7.73 -7.76
C VAL A 700 15.60 6.83 -7.58
N ARG A 701 15.51 5.55 -7.93
CA ARG A 701 16.64 4.62 -7.91
C ARG A 701 17.80 5.12 -8.77
N SER A 702 17.52 5.60 -9.98
CA SER A 702 18.57 6.16 -10.85
C SER A 702 19.17 7.47 -10.29
N VAL A 703 18.38 8.26 -9.56
CA VAL A 703 18.87 9.46 -8.86
C VAL A 703 19.81 9.08 -7.70
N LEU A 704 19.50 8.03 -6.94
CA LEU A 704 20.31 7.58 -5.80
C LEU A 704 21.66 7.02 -6.23
N ILE A 705 21.71 6.28 -7.34
CA ILE A 705 22.99 5.88 -7.98
C ILE A 705 23.85 7.11 -8.27
N SER A 706 23.24 8.19 -8.77
CA SER A 706 23.96 9.45 -9.00
C SER A 706 24.36 10.17 -7.70
N ALA A 707 23.67 9.91 -6.59
CA ALA A 707 23.98 10.49 -5.29
C ALA A 707 25.21 9.84 -4.65
N GLU A 708 25.37 8.52 -4.81
CA GLU A 708 26.49 7.73 -4.31
C GLU A 708 27.82 8.17 -4.95
N GLU A 709 27.78 8.47 -6.25
CA GLU A 709 28.96 8.87 -7.01
C GLU A 709 29.45 10.31 -6.67
N PRO A 710 30.71 10.51 -6.25
CA PRO A 710 31.19 11.81 -5.74
C PRO A 710 31.15 12.97 -6.75
N SER A 711 31.23 12.68 -8.05
CA SER A 711 31.37 13.69 -9.13
C SER A 711 30.22 13.68 -10.15
N VAL A 712 29.23 12.82 -9.99
CA VAL A 712 28.19 12.58 -11.00
C VAL A 712 26.95 13.42 -10.68
N SER A 713 26.62 14.40 -11.53
CA SER A 713 25.33 15.09 -11.43
C SER A 713 24.24 14.27 -12.10
N GLY A 714 23.00 14.47 -11.67
CA GLY A 714 21.83 13.87 -12.30
C GLY A 714 21.72 14.23 -13.78
N ASP A 715 21.05 13.37 -14.54
CA ASP A 715 20.85 13.49 -15.98
C ASP A 715 19.38 13.21 -16.34
N TYR A 716 18.92 13.71 -17.50
CA TYR A 716 17.57 13.42 -17.99
C TYR A 716 17.33 11.92 -18.17
N PHE A 717 18.40 11.14 -18.37
CA PHE A 717 18.34 9.68 -18.42
C PHE A 717 17.81 9.07 -17.12
N ASP A 718 18.07 9.69 -15.96
CA ASP A 718 17.57 9.17 -14.67
C ASP A 718 16.04 9.18 -14.61
N ILE A 719 15.41 10.12 -15.31
CA ILE A 719 13.95 10.22 -15.46
C ILE A 719 13.46 9.36 -16.63
N ALA A 720 14.22 9.27 -17.72
CA ALA A 720 13.86 8.49 -18.89
C ALA A 720 13.94 6.97 -18.65
N TRP A 721 14.88 6.52 -17.82
CA TRP A 721 15.08 5.12 -17.46
C TRP A 721 13.85 4.53 -16.76
N GLY A 722 13.27 5.26 -15.79
CA GLY A 722 12.07 4.79 -15.10
C GLY A 722 10.89 4.55 -16.02
N LEU A 723 10.88 5.15 -17.22
CA LEU A 723 9.86 4.92 -18.23
C LEU A 723 9.99 3.56 -18.92
N ASP A 724 10.98 2.73 -18.61
CA ASP A 724 10.97 1.35 -19.07
C ASP A 724 9.86 0.51 -18.43
N GLU A 725 9.42 0.86 -17.22
CA GLU A 725 8.25 0.29 -16.57
C GLU A 725 6.94 0.97 -17.02
N PHE A 726 7.00 1.88 -17.99
CA PHE A 726 5.82 2.56 -18.51
C PHE A 726 4.97 1.64 -19.40
N ASN A 727 3.72 1.42 -18.99
CA ASN A 727 2.76 0.57 -19.70
C ASN A 727 1.53 1.33 -20.23
N ASN A 728 1.64 2.65 -20.49
CA ASN A 728 0.59 3.45 -21.11
C ASN A 728 -0.66 3.71 -20.22
N THR A 729 -0.55 3.60 -18.91
CA THR A 729 -1.65 3.85 -17.94
C THR A 729 -1.76 5.31 -17.49
N PHE A 730 -0.71 6.10 -17.67
CA PHE A 730 -0.72 7.55 -17.40
C PHE A 730 0.04 8.32 -18.46
N ALA A 731 -0.04 9.64 -18.36
CA ALA A 731 0.78 10.57 -19.10
C ALA A 731 1.01 11.79 -18.22
N ARG A 732 2.25 12.22 -18.15
CA ARG A 732 2.61 13.44 -17.45
C ARG A 732 2.61 14.61 -18.40
N GLU A 733 2.09 15.74 -17.93
CA GLU A 733 2.11 16.97 -18.69
C GLU A 733 3.54 17.40 -19.06
N ASN A 734 3.77 17.62 -20.36
CA ASN A 734 5.02 18.14 -20.95
C ASN A 734 6.29 17.31 -20.70
N LEU A 735 6.20 16.04 -20.29
CA LEU A 735 7.36 15.19 -20.02
C LEU A 735 8.32 15.08 -21.21
N TYR A 736 7.80 14.78 -22.40
CA TYR A 736 8.62 14.65 -23.61
C TYR A 736 9.31 15.97 -23.96
N GLN A 737 8.60 17.10 -23.83
CA GLN A 737 9.20 18.41 -24.09
C GLN A 737 10.30 18.73 -23.09
N CYS A 738 10.09 18.43 -21.80
CA CYS A 738 11.09 18.69 -20.77
C CYS A 738 12.38 17.88 -21.01
N ILE A 739 12.25 16.62 -21.45
CA ILE A 739 13.38 15.75 -21.79
C ILE A 739 14.06 16.20 -23.09
N ILE A 740 13.29 16.49 -24.15
CA ILE A 740 13.85 16.82 -25.47
C ILE A 740 14.56 18.18 -25.49
N ASP A 741 14.12 19.13 -24.67
CA ASP A 741 14.79 20.43 -24.51
C ASP A 741 16.23 20.27 -24.02
N ILE A 742 16.53 19.18 -23.31
CA ILE A 742 17.83 18.89 -22.72
C ILE A 742 18.63 17.93 -23.62
N ALA A 743 17.99 16.85 -24.09
CA ALA A 743 18.60 15.88 -24.98
C ALA A 743 18.89 16.44 -26.39
N GLY A 744 18.22 17.53 -26.78
CA GLY A 744 18.41 18.22 -28.05
C GLY A 744 17.70 17.59 -29.25
N SER A 745 17.55 16.26 -29.32
CA SER A 745 16.80 15.60 -30.41
C SER A 745 16.35 14.17 -30.10
N ASP A 746 15.39 13.66 -30.90
CA ASP A 746 14.96 12.26 -30.83
C ASP A 746 16.10 11.30 -31.15
N THR A 747 16.99 11.69 -32.06
CA THR A 747 18.15 10.87 -32.44
C THR A 747 19.09 10.70 -31.26
N GLN A 748 19.33 11.77 -30.49
CA GLN A 748 20.15 11.70 -29.28
C GLN A 748 19.53 10.77 -28.23
N LEU A 749 18.22 10.81 -28.02
CA LEU A 749 17.54 9.90 -27.10
C LEU A 749 17.70 8.43 -27.50
N VAL A 750 17.65 8.12 -28.80
CA VAL A 750 17.85 6.75 -29.30
C VAL A 750 19.29 6.29 -29.09
N GLU A 751 20.27 7.16 -29.37
CA GLU A 751 21.69 6.89 -29.12
C GLU A 751 21.96 6.62 -27.65
N ASP A 752 21.27 7.34 -26.78
CA ASP A 752 21.34 7.18 -25.33
C ASP A 752 20.52 5.99 -24.84
N MET A 753 20.01 5.13 -25.74
CA MET A 753 19.24 3.92 -25.45
C MET A 753 17.89 4.16 -24.75
N CYS A 754 17.34 5.38 -24.81
CA CYS A 754 16.02 5.68 -24.30
C CYS A 754 14.91 5.25 -25.27
N ASN A 755 13.81 4.73 -24.73
CA ASN A 755 12.64 4.42 -25.53
C ASN A 755 11.83 5.68 -25.85
N VAL A 756 12.18 6.37 -26.94
CA VAL A 756 11.51 7.61 -27.40
C VAL A 756 10.00 7.44 -27.52
N LYS A 757 9.52 6.26 -27.95
CA LYS A 757 8.09 5.98 -28.07
C LYS A 757 7.42 5.94 -26.70
N LYS A 758 8.04 5.31 -25.69
CA LYS A 758 7.52 5.32 -24.31
C LYS A 758 7.52 6.74 -23.73
N ILE A 759 8.59 7.51 -23.92
CA ILE A 759 8.65 8.91 -23.46
C ILE A 759 7.51 9.75 -24.06
N LYS A 760 7.29 9.63 -25.38
CA LYS A 760 6.18 10.32 -26.06
C LYS A 760 4.81 9.87 -25.54
N ASN A 761 4.63 8.57 -25.32
CA ASN A 761 3.36 8.02 -24.83
C ASN A 761 3.07 8.37 -23.37
N ALA A 762 4.13 8.53 -22.57
CA ALA A 762 4.09 8.99 -21.18
C ALA A 762 3.99 10.52 -21.09
N SER A 763 3.93 11.24 -22.20
CA SER A 763 3.81 12.68 -22.23
C SER A 763 2.41 13.09 -22.68
N HIS A 764 1.73 13.87 -21.85
CA HIS A 764 0.50 14.56 -22.23
C HIS A 764 0.85 15.93 -22.79
N THR A 765 0.39 16.22 -24.01
CA THR A 765 0.46 17.55 -24.64
C THR A 765 -0.95 18.11 -24.71
N GLN A 766 -1.23 19.19 -23.98
CA GLN A 766 -2.45 19.95 -24.21
C GLN A 766 -2.33 20.61 -25.60
N LYS A 767 -3.27 20.29 -26.50
CA LYS A 767 -3.38 20.98 -27.79
C LYS A 767 -4.01 22.35 -27.63
#